data_AF-A0A7X5LMH2-F1
#
_entry.id   AF-A0A7X5LMH2-F1
#
_cell.length_a   1.000
_cell.length_b   1.000
_cell.length_c   1.000
_cell.angle_alpha   90.00
_cell.angle_beta   90.00
_cell.angle_gamma   90.00
#
_symmetry.space_group_name_H-M   'P 1'
#
loop_
_entity.id
_entity.type
_entity.pdbx_description
1 polymer ?
#
loop_
_entity_poly.entity_id
_entity_poly.type
_entity_poly.pdbx_seq_one_letter_code
_entity_poly.pdbx_strand_id
1 'polypeptide(L)'
;MTAAQTLSIQQNLTIRLLRVLRYNKARIERALTLLPKAHQPLFHAIPFLLHVNHPELPGFVEDEHVPFGINNYSFRQNIAEALNACFPDKTSLFSDIKSIWPRQRAIDALVLMGSIGSIAQTDHSDFDYWVCLDGSKFSAGALESLQQKLNAIEHWAEAQWGIEVHFFLSEIENVRNNKFGEADGESSGSAQAQFLKAEFYHTNIVVAGKAPFWWLTPEKTNDKQYTALRDTLEEGGQPDLSWFMDLGNVERVDESELFGAAIWQLSKAMDSPFKSLLKIAKLEVYLANIVEGQPLCNVLKKHVHRGAQAPGQVAIIDPYSLLFDELITHYKREGQAEDVLLLQQCLYLKCVGNLSRPLKQGEPANFKRKILFAYAKSWGWSRKQLYHLDHPSEWSFHERVQLSRRIHRFLLRCYRRISSQLRPDQQVMDAKDMTVLGRRLSTFYGKKEHKIEFLRRAFDENLYCESVTVSLKQLKNGDEVWTVYAGDQLSKSGITNSAQKITQASNAVELMLWCVCSRIIDAKTRVLLDYNSGEISELDLNDLVRHLSKYFPPVKVTALPRNDLLAPSTITACMALVNFPTNRQKSSVEHICVIYTTSWGETFLLHGRDVLDNLWLDLQQPSPPPPCYVFVPRGSQQARIHGEFIDTTPMSFLLLH
;
A
#
# COMPACT_ATOMS: atom_id res chain seq x y z
N MET A 1 28.91 -12.97 46.66
CA MET A 1 27.76 -13.09 45.74
C MET A 1 26.52 -12.66 46.49
N THR A 2 26.08 -11.41 46.32
CA THR A 2 24.84 -10.92 46.91
C THR A 2 23.67 -11.47 46.11
N ALA A 3 22.83 -12.29 46.74
CA ALA A 3 21.60 -12.78 46.15
C ALA A 3 20.74 -11.60 45.67
N ALA A 4 20.32 -11.61 44.41
CA ALA A 4 19.42 -10.59 43.88
C ALA A 4 18.08 -10.68 44.64
N GLN A 5 17.69 -9.59 45.31
CA GLN A 5 16.39 -9.49 45.97
C GLN A 5 15.26 -9.69 44.93
N THR A 6 14.34 -10.59 45.22
CA THR A 6 13.15 -10.83 44.40
C THR A 6 12.22 -9.62 44.50
N LEU A 7 12.06 -8.87 43.41
CA LEU A 7 11.17 -7.71 43.33
C LEU A 7 9.70 -8.13 43.52
N SER A 8 8.89 -7.29 44.18
CA SER A 8 7.44 -7.50 44.29
C SER A 8 6.75 -7.42 42.91
N ILE A 9 5.53 -7.93 42.79
CA ILE A 9 4.73 -7.84 41.56
C ILE A 9 4.54 -6.36 41.16
N GLN A 10 4.17 -5.51 42.11
CA GLN A 10 4.00 -4.07 41.91
C GLN A 10 5.30 -3.40 41.41
N GLN A 11 6.44 -3.68 42.05
CA GLN A 11 7.73 -3.14 41.63
C GLN A 11 8.09 -3.55 40.18
N ASN A 12 7.83 -4.82 39.82
CA ASN A 12 8.04 -5.30 38.45
C ASN A 12 7.13 -4.58 37.43
N LEU A 13 5.85 -4.36 37.77
CA LEU A 13 4.91 -3.64 36.93
C LEU A 13 5.33 -2.18 36.71
N THR A 14 5.74 -1.48 37.77
CA THR A 14 6.24 -0.11 37.69
C THR A 14 7.48 -0.02 36.80
N ILE A 15 8.44 -0.94 36.95
CA ILE A 15 9.66 -0.95 36.11
C ILE A 15 9.30 -1.17 34.63
N ARG A 16 8.40 -2.10 34.34
CA ARG A 16 7.92 -2.33 32.96
C ARG A 16 7.24 -1.09 32.39
N LEU A 17 6.33 -0.49 33.15
CA LEU A 17 5.64 0.73 32.75
C LEU A 17 6.63 1.86 32.41
N LEU A 18 7.63 2.10 33.27
CA LEU A 18 8.65 3.12 33.01
C LEU A 18 9.44 2.85 31.72
N ARG A 19 9.79 1.59 31.44
CA ARG A 19 10.48 1.20 30.19
C ARG A 19 9.59 1.42 28.96
N VAL A 20 8.31 1.07 29.07
CA VAL A 20 7.32 1.25 28.00
C VAL A 20 7.09 2.74 27.72
N LEU A 21 6.92 3.56 28.75
CA LEU A 21 6.75 5.01 28.59
C LEU A 21 7.98 5.66 27.94
N ARG A 22 9.19 5.23 28.31
CA ARG A 22 10.44 5.68 27.65
C ARG A 22 10.50 5.25 26.19
N TYR A 23 10.12 4.02 25.87
CA TYR A 23 10.06 3.54 24.49
C TYR A 23 9.04 4.33 23.66
N ASN A 24 7.82 4.55 24.18
CA ASN A 24 6.79 5.34 23.52
C ASN A 24 7.26 6.78 23.27
N LYS A 25 7.86 7.43 24.28
CA LYS A 25 8.45 8.77 24.13
C LYS A 25 9.51 8.81 23.03
N ALA A 26 10.42 7.83 23.01
CA ALA A 26 11.44 7.75 21.97
C ALA A 26 10.82 7.55 20.57
N ARG A 27 9.74 6.77 20.44
CA ARG A 27 9.01 6.63 19.17
C ARG A 27 8.36 7.94 18.71
N ILE A 28 7.78 8.73 19.63
CA ILE A 28 7.25 10.07 19.33
C ILE A 28 8.36 11.03 18.86
N GLU A 29 9.48 11.08 19.58
CA GLU A 29 10.63 11.93 19.22
C GLU A 29 11.19 11.56 17.84
N ARG A 30 11.24 10.26 17.53
CA ARG A 30 11.64 9.75 16.20
C ARG A 30 10.64 10.13 15.12
N ALA A 31 9.34 10.04 15.40
CA ALA A 31 8.30 10.43 14.47
C ALA A 31 8.44 11.90 14.07
N LEU A 32 8.56 12.79 15.06
CA LEU A 32 8.80 14.23 14.86
C LEU A 32 10.11 14.51 14.11
N THR A 33 11.19 13.79 14.43
CA THR A 33 12.49 13.94 13.76
C THR A 33 12.43 13.61 12.27
N LEU A 34 11.59 12.66 11.88
CA LEU A 34 11.43 12.20 10.49
C LEU A 34 10.33 12.95 9.73
N LEU A 35 9.47 13.70 10.40
CA LEU A 35 8.46 14.52 9.73
C LEU A 35 9.11 15.76 9.08
N PRO A 36 8.67 16.14 7.87
CA PRO A 36 8.96 17.46 7.32
C PRO A 36 8.63 18.55 8.33
N LYS A 37 9.48 19.58 8.45
CA LYS A 37 9.31 20.63 9.47
C LYS A 37 7.94 21.30 9.42
N ALA A 38 7.40 21.51 8.22
CA ALA A 38 6.08 22.08 8.01
C ALA A 38 4.95 21.21 8.62
N HIS A 39 5.15 19.90 8.71
CA HIS A 39 4.13 18.94 9.16
C HIS A 39 4.25 18.59 10.64
N GLN A 40 5.35 18.97 11.31
CA GLN A 40 5.56 18.67 12.74
C GLN A 40 4.45 19.24 13.65
N PRO A 41 3.92 20.46 13.44
CA PRO A 41 2.80 20.97 14.24
C PRO A 41 1.57 20.06 14.23
N LEU A 42 1.30 19.37 13.12
CA LEU A 42 0.11 18.52 12.98
C LEU A 42 0.10 17.33 13.94
N PHE A 43 1.28 16.79 14.28
CA PHE A 43 1.40 15.72 15.27
C PHE A 43 0.81 16.14 16.63
N HIS A 44 0.78 17.43 16.94
CA HIS A 44 0.19 17.98 18.17
C HIS A 44 -1.21 18.57 17.96
N ALA A 45 -1.48 19.15 16.78
CA ALA A 45 -2.79 19.74 16.48
C ALA A 45 -3.88 18.67 16.32
N ILE A 46 -3.60 17.55 15.65
CA ILE A 46 -4.60 16.49 15.40
C ILE A 46 -5.21 15.95 16.72
N PRO A 47 -4.42 15.51 17.72
CA PRO A 47 -4.97 15.06 19.00
C PRO A 47 -5.82 16.13 19.70
N PHE A 48 -5.48 17.40 19.53
CA PHE A 48 -6.26 18.50 20.09
C PHE A 48 -7.64 18.64 19.41
N LEU A 49 -7.73 18.49 18.09
CA LEU A 49 -9.01 18.55 17.36
C LEU A 49 -9.97 17.42 17.76
N LEU A 50 -9.46 16.25 18.15
CA LEU A 50 -10.26 15.18 18.75
C LEU A 50 -10.62 15.46 20.22
N HIS A 51 -9.82 16.27 20.90
CA HIS A 51 -10.02 16.60 22.31
C HIS A 51 -11.11 17.67 22.54
N VAL A 52 -11.36 18.55 21.58
CA VAL A 52 -12.35 19.64 21.69
C VAL A 52 -13.39 19.56 20.58
N ASN A 53 -14.59 20.11 20.79
CA ASN A 53 -15.60 20.28 19.73
C ASN A 53 -16.02 21.76 19.70
N HIS A 54 -15.40 22.55 18.82
CA HIS A 54 -15.60 24.01 18.79
C HIS A 54 -15.85 24.51 17.35
N PRO A 55 -16.86 25.38 17.10
CA PRO A 55 -17.24 25.82 15.74
C PRO A 55 -16.13 26.45 14.90
N GLU A 56 -15.12 27.02 15.55
CA GLU A 56 -13.99 27.66 14.87
C GLU A 56 -12.87 26.70 14.45
N LEU A 57 -13.00 25.40 14.76
CA LEU A 57 -11.96 24.40 14.52
C LEU A 57 -12.46 23.29 13.58
N PRO A 58 -11.55 22.70 12.78
CA PRO A 58 -11.87 21.54 11.96
C PRO A 58 -12.41 20.36 12.78
N GLY A 59 -13.33 19.60 12.21
CA GLY A 59 -13.98 18.48 12.91
C GLY A 59 -15.08 18.90 13.89
N PHE A 60 -15.57 20.13 13.84
CA PHE A 60 -16.77 20.50 14.58
C PHE A 60 -18.00 19.77 14.03
N VAL A 61 -18.80 19.22 14.94
CA VAL A 61 -20.12 18.65 14.64
C VAL A 61 -21.12 19.32 15.56
N GLU A 62 -22.19 19.88 14.99
CA GLU A 62 -23.30 20.51 15.70
C GLU A 62 -24.28 19.44 16.23
N ASP A 63 -23.78 18.62 17.15
CA ASP A 63 -24.54 17.59 17.85
C ASP A 63 -24.12 17.59 19.32
N GLU A 64 -25.08 17.71 20.24
CA GLU A 64 -24.83 17.71 21.69
C GLU A 64 -24.32 16.35 22.18
N HIS A 65 -24.61 15.27 21.45
CA HIS A 65 -24.25 13.90 21.80
C HIS A 65 -22.93 13.44 21.18
N VAL A 66 -22.25 14.28 20.38
CA VAL A 66 -20.97 13.89 19.77
C VAL A 66 -19.95 13.53 20.86
N PRO A 67 -19.38 12.32 20.86
CA PRO A 67 -18.30 11.96 21.77
C PRO A 67 -17.02 12.71 21.42
N PHE A 68 -16.40 13.39 22.39
CA PHE A 68 -15.07 14.00 22.23
C PHE A 68 -14.32 14.03 23.56
N GLY A 69 -13.06 14.47 23.52
CA GLY A 69 -12.22 14.55 24.71
C GLY A 69 -11.47 13.26 24.96
N ILE A 70 -10.15 13.34 24.89
CA ILE A 70 -9.23 12.23 25.12
C ILE A 70 -8.86 12.14 26.61
N ASN A 71 -9.00 10.95 27.20
CA ASN A 71 -8.56 10.64 28.55
C ASN A 71 -7.07 10.98 28.76
N ASN A 72 -6.67 11.35 29.97
CA ASN A 72 -5.28 11.69 30.33
C ASN A 72 -4.55 12.71 29.40
N TYR A 73 -5.29 13.46 28.57
CA TYR A 73 -4.72 14.50 27.72
C TYR A 73 -4.48 15.77 28.53
N SER A 74 -3.40 16.47 28.19
CA SER A 74 -2.93 17.66 28.90
C SER A 74 -2.49 18.71 27.89
N PHE A 75 -2.88 19.97 28.13
CA PHE A 75 -2.41 21.09 27.34
C PHE A 75 -0.99 21.47 27.75
N ARG A 76 -0.05 21.46 26.79
CA ARG A 76 1.38 21.70 27.01
C ARG A 76 1.87 22.78 26.05
N GLN A 77 3.00 23.40 26.37
CA GLN A 77 3.56 24.49 25.58
C GLN A 77 3.78 24.12 24.10
N ASN A 78 4.31 22.93 23.82
CA ASN A 78 4.50 22.45 22.44
C ASN A 78 3.17 22.27 21.68
N ILE A 79 2.06 22.00 22.38
CA ILE A 79 0.72 21.94 21.77
C ILE A 79 0.25 23.36 21.45
N ALA A 80 0.42 24.31 22.38
CA ALA A 80 0.07 25.71 22.13
C ALA A 80 0.84 26.31 20.93
N GLU A 81 2.15 26.06 20.86
CA GLU A 81 3.00 26.47 19.74
C GLU A 81 2.54 25.86 18.41
N ALA A 82 2.21 24.56 18.42
CA ALA A 82 1.69 23.88 17.24
C ALA A 82 0.32 24.41 16.80
N LEU A 83 -0.59 24.68 17.74
CA LEU A 83 -1.91 25.23 17.42
C LEU A 83 -1.82 26.65 16.85
N ASN A 84 -0.95 27.50 17.39
CA ASN A 84 -0.71 28.84 16.83
C ASN A 84 -0.09 28.78 15.43
N ALA A 85 0.73 27.75 15.15
CA ALA A 85 1.26 27.53 13.81
C ALA A 85 0.19 27.04 12.81
N CYS A 86 -0.72 26.16 13.25
CA CYS A 86 -1.78 25.63 12.40
C CYS A 86 -2.98 26.59 12.23
N PHE A 87 -3.25 27.43 13.23
CA PHE A 87 -4.43 28.28 13.31
C PHE A 87 -4.06 29.68 13.85
N PRO A 88 -3.25 30.46 13.11
CA PRO A 88 -2.75 31.76 13.59
C PRO A 88 -3.87 32.74 13.96
N ASP A 89 -4.99 32.70 13.23
CA ASP A 89 -6.16 33.57 13.45
C ASP A 89 -7.00 33.16 14.68
N LYS A 90 -6.65 32.06 15.34
CA LYS A 90 -7.38 31.49 16.50
C LYS A 90 -6.58 31.60 17.80
N THR A 91 -5.52 32.41 17.83
CA THR A 91 -4.64 32.55 19.01
C THR A 91 -5.40 32.94 20.29
N SER A 92 -6.42 33.80 20.19
CA SER A 92 -7.27 34.19 21.33
C SER A 92 -8.00 32.99 21.96
N LEU A 93 -8.50 32.07 21.13
CA LEU A 93 -9.16 30.85 21.57
C LEU A 93 -8.22 29.97 22.41
N PHE A 94 -6.96 29.85 22.00
CA PHE A 94 -5.97 29.01 22.71
C PHE A 94 -5.41 29.68 23.97
N SER A 95 -5.55 31.00 24.10
CA SER A 95 -5.18 31.74 25.31
C SER A 95 -6.13 31.46 26.49
N ASP A 96 -7.41 31.19 26.21
CA ASP A 96 -8.40 30.75 27.20
C ASP A 96 -8.83 29.30 26.96
N ILE A 97 -7.86 28.39 26.98
CA ILE A 97 -8.07 26.97 26.69
C ILE A 97 -9.09 26.28 27.62
N LYS A 98 -9.28 26.83 28.83
CA LYS A 98 -10.23 26.27 29.82
C LYS A 98 -11.68 26.40 29.35
N SER A 99 -12.00 27.43 28.59
CA SER A 99 -13.35 27.67 28.06
C SER A 99 -13.84 26.58 27.12
N ILE A 100 -12.92 25.96 26.37
CA ILE A 100 -13.20 24.92 25.37
C ILE A 100 -12.78 23.52 25.81
N TRP A 101 -12.28 23.37 27.05
CA TRP A 101 -11.83 22.07 27.55
C TRP A 101 -13.04 21.18 27.89
N PRO A 102 -13.06 19.91 27.46
CA PRO A 102 -14.16 19.00 27.74
C PRO A 102 -14.31 18.74 29.24
N ARG A 103 -15.56 18.75 29.73
CA ARG A 103 -15.90 18.33 31.10
C ARG A 103 -15.87 16.81 31.26
N GLN A 104 -16.30 16.08 30.23
CA GLN A 104 -16.27 14.62 30.16
C GLN A 104 -15.42 14.19 28.97
N ARG A 105 -14.68 13.10 29.12
CA ARG A 105 -13.75 12.59 28.10
C ARG A 105 -14.23 11.23 27.63
N ALA A 106 -14.65 11.18 26.38
CA ALA A 106 -15.24 9.99 25.77
C ALA A 106 -14.20 9.03 25.17
N ILE A 107 -13.06 9.56 24.70
CA ILE A 107 -12.04 8.79 23.98
C ILE A 107 -11.01 8.27 24.97
N ASP A 108 -10.81 6.95 25.01
CA ASP A 108 -9.87 6.31 25.92
C ASP A 108 -8.42 6.50 25.48
N ALA A 109 -8.14 6.35 24.19
CA ALA A 109 -6.81 6.58 23.64
C ALA A 109 -6.85 6.99 22.17
N LEU A 110 -5.82 7.74 21.78
CA LEU A 110 -5.47 7.99 20.40
C LEU A 110 -4.09 7.37 20.15
N VAL A 111 -4.05 6.36 19.28
CA VAL A 111 -2.85 5.53 19.10
C VAL A 111 -2.49 5.47 17.62
N LEU A 112 -1.27 5.87 17.27
CA LEU A 112 -0.75 5.68 15.93
C LEU A 112 -0.22 4.27 15.75
N MET A 113 -0.36 3.73 14.54
CA MET A 113 0.29 2.48 14.13
C MET A 113 1.05 2.64 12.81
N GLY A 114 1.64 1.56 12.33
CA GLY A 114 2.27 1.53 11.01
C GLY A 114 3.72 1.99 11.02
N SER A 115 4.11 2.77 10.02
CA SER A 115 5.53 3.10 9.80
C SER A 115 6.05 4.26 10.64
N ILE A 116 5.16 5.11 11.17
CA ILE A 116 5.50 6.31 11.93
C ILE A 116 6.38 5.98 13.15
N GLY A 117 7.41 6.79 13.37
CA GLY A 117 8.40 6.65 14.43
C GLY A 117 9.36 5.47 14.26
N SER A 118 9.46 4.88 13.07
CA SER A 118 10.39 3.78 12.75
C SER A 118 11.31 4.12 11.58
N ILE A 119 12.30 3.26 11.27
CA ILE A 119 13.14 3.43 10.07
C ILE A 119 12.37 3.43 8.75
N ALA A 120 11.17 2.86 8.74
CA ALA A 120 10.33 2.76 7.54
C ALA A 120 9.46 3.99 7.29
N GLN A 121 9.43 4.96 8.22
CA GLN A 121 8.75 6.24 8.00
C GLN A 121 9.46 7.02 6.88
N THR A 122 8.67 7.55 5.97
CA THR A 122 9.05 8.39 4.83
C THR A 122 8.20 9.66 4.82
N ASP A 123 8.53 10.62 3.96
CA ASP A 123 7.75 11.86 3.84
C ASP A 123 6.32 11.63 3.31
N HIS A 124 6.09 10.48 2.65
CA HIS A 124 4.79 10.02 2.16
C HIS A 124 4.11 8.98 3.08
N SER A 125 4.50 8.90 4.36
CA SER A 125 3.84 7.98 5.29
C SER A 125 2.52 8.55 5.78
N ASP A 126 1.51 7.70 5.72
CA ASP A 126 0.17 7.87 6.27
C ASP A 126 0.17 7.92 7.81
N PHE A 127 -0.81 8.62 8.37
CA PHE A 127 -1.10 8.62 9.80
C PHE A 127 -2.34 7.74 10.08
N ASP A 128 -2.10 6.47 10.40
CA ASP A 128 -3.14 5.53 10.80
C ASP A 128 -3.40 5.61 12.31
N TYR A 129 -4.46 6.31 12.70
CA TYR A 129 -4.87 6.47 14.09
C TYR A 129 -5.97 5.47 14.47
N TRP A 130 -5.76 4.73 15.55
CA TRP A 130 -6.84 4.07 16.28
C TRP A 130 -7.41 5.03 17.32
N VAL A 131 -8.71 5.30 17.18
CA VAL A 131 -9.50 6.07 18.15
C VAL A 131 -10.19 5.07 19.06
N CYS A 132 -9.54 4.77 20.19
CA CYS A 132 -10.01 3.74 21.11
C CYS A 132 -11.04 4.30 22.08
N LEU A 133 -12.19 3.64 22.19
CA LEU A 133 -13.25 3.99 23.14
C LEU A 133 -14.07 2.78 23.58
N ASP A 134 -14.83 2.95 24.66
CA ASP A 134 -15.80 1.98 25.12
C ASP A 134 -17.15 2.24 24.43
N GLY A 135 -17.39 1.51 23.32
CA GLY A 135 -18.55 1.74 22.46
C GLY A 135 -19.89 1.45 23.14
N SER A 136 -19.89 0.63 24.19
CA SER A 136 -21.09 0.32 24.97
C SER A 136 -21.70 1.53 25.68
N LYS A 137 -20.93 2.62 25.82
CA LYS A 137 -21.37 3.87 26.44
C LYS A 137 -22.07 4.83 25.49
N PHE A 138 -22.12 4.53 24.19
CA PHE A 138 -22.60 5.45 23.17
C PHE A 138 -23.69 4.82 22.30
N SER A 139 -24.62 5.65 21.83
CA SER A 139 -25.61 5.23 20.82
C SER A 139 -24.95 5.15 19.44
N ALA A 140 -25.59 4.44 18.51
CA ALA A 140 -25.14 4.39 17.12
C ALA A 140 -25.03 5.79 16.49
N GLY A 141 -26.01 6.68 16.76
CA GLY A 141 -25.98 8.05 16.27
C GLY A 141 -24.81 8.87 16.85
N ALA A 142 -24.49 8.71 18.14
CA ALA A 142 -23.32 9.38 18.73
C ALA A 142 -22.00 8.90 18.09
N LEU A 143 -21.86 7.60 17.82
CA LEU A 143 -20.70 7.05 17.12
C LEU A 143 -20.62 7.54 15.66
N GLU A 144 -21.76 7.68 14.98
CA GLU A 144 -21.83 8.27 13.64
C GLU A 144 -21.39 9.74 13.65
N SER A 145 -21.83 10.55 14.61
CA SER A 145 -21.37 11.93 14.78
C SER A 145 -19.87 12.03 15.08
N LEU A 146 -19.32 11.09 15.86
CA LEU A 146 -17.86 11.00 16.01
C LEU A 146 -17.18 10.66 14.67
N GLN A 147 -17.72 9.71 13.90
CA GLN A 147 -17.15 9.39 12.59
C GLN A 147 -17.19 10.59 11.64
N GLN A 148 -18.28 11.37 11.63
CA GLN A 148 -18.37 12.61 10.85
C GLN A 148 -17.27 13.61 11.26
N LYS A 149 -17.05 13.77 12.57
CA LYS A 149 -15.95 14.58 13.11
C LYS A 149 -14.59 14.10 12.62
N LEU A 150 -14.32 12.78 12.68
CA LEU A 150 -13.06 12.19 12.24
C LEU A 150 -12.84 12.46 10.74
N ASN A 151 -13.82 12.15 9.89
CA ASN A 151 -13.76 12.40 8.44
C ASN A 151 -13.49 13.87 8.10
N ALA A 152 -14.09 14.80 8.85
CA ALA A 152 -13.86 16.23 8.67
C ALA A 152 -12.42 16.66 9.03
N ILE A 153 -11.79 15.99 10.02
CA ILE A 153 -10.38 16.22 10.37
C ILE A 153 -9.45 15.63 9.30
N GLU A 154 -9.76 14.44 8.77
CA GLU A 154 -9.01 13.82 7.65
C GLU A 154 -9.04 14.74 6.44
N HIS A 155 -10.23 15.19 6.04
CA HIS A 155 -10.39 16.11 4.91
C HIS A 155 -9.63 17.42 5.12
N TRP A 156 -9.66 17.98 6.33
CA TRP A 156 -8.89 19.17 6.66
C TRP A 156 -7.37 18.94 6.54
N ALA A 157 -6.86 17.82 7.07
CA ALA A 157 -5.44 17.49 7.00
C ALA A 157 -4.97 17.34 5.55
N GLU A 158 -5.74 16.63 4.72
CA GLU A 158 -5.44 16.45 3.31
C GLU A 158 -5.54 17.78 2.54
N ALA A 159 -6.63 18.52 2.68
CA ALA A 159 -6.87 19.74 1.90
C ALA A 159 -5.91 20.89 2.26
N GLN A 160 -5.52 21.02 3.52
CA GLN A 160 -4.67 22.13 3.97
C GLN A 160 -3.18 21.78 3.99
N TRP A 161 -2.82 20.51 4.19
CA TRP A 161 -1.44 20.10 4.40
C TRP A 161 -0.96 19.01 3.44
N GLY A 162 -1.85 18.42 2.63
CA GLY A 162 -1.50 17.30 1.75
C GLY A 162 -0.98 16.08 2.51
N ILE A 163 -1.50 15.86 3.72
CA ILE A 163 -1.15 14.69 4.54
C ILE A 163 -2.36 13.77 4.64
N GLU A 164 -2.13 12.54 4.24
CA GLU A 164 -3.06 11.45 4.39
C GLU A 164 -3.14 11.01 5.86
N VAL A 165 -4.31 11.18 6.45
CA VAL A 165 -4.66 10.80 7.82
C VAL A 165 -5.89 9.91 7.75
N HIS A 166 -5.85 8.79 8.47
CA HIS A 166 -6.93 7.83 8.57
C HIS A 166 -7.25 7.54 10.04
N PHE A 167 -8.50 7.71 10.44
CA PHE A 167 -8.99 7.37 11.76
C PHE A 167 -9.86 6.11 11.72
N PHE A 168 -9.42 5.11 12.47
CA PHE A 168 -10.14 3.87 12.67
C PHE A 168 -10.82 3.90 14.04
N LEU A 169 -12.14 4.04 14.05
CA LEU A 169 -12.94 3.93 15.28
C LEU A 169 -12.81 2.51 15.85
N SER A 170 -12.16 2.40 17.01
CA SER A 170 -11.70 1.13 17.58
C SER A 170 -12.37 0.86 18.92
N GLU A 171 -13.54 0.24 18.89
CA GLU A 171 -14.24 -0.16 20.11
C GLU A 171 -13.44 -1.21 20.88
N ILE A 172 -13.14 -0.93 22.16
CA ILE A 172 -12.23 -1.74 22.99
C ILE A 172 -12.67 -3.20 23.07
N GLU A 173 -13.97 -3.47 23.27
CA GLU A 173 -14.49 -4.84 23.34
C GLU A 173 -14.40 -5.58 22.01
N ASN A 174 -14.64 -4.89 20.88
CA ASN A 174 -14.50 -5.49 19.55
C ASN A 174 -13.04 -5.86 19.28
N VAL A 175 -12.12 -4.93 19.55
CA VAL A 175 -10.68 -5.19 19.42
C VAL A 175 -10.28 -6.34 20.34
N ARG A 176 -10.68 -6.35 21.62
CA ARG A 176 -10.39 -7.44 22.56
C ARG A 176 -10.78 -8.81 22.00
N ASN A 177 -11.93 -8.89 21.35
CA ASN A 177 -12.47 -10.11 20.75
C ASN A 177 -12.03 -10.34 19.29
N ASN A 178 -11.04 -9.60 18.78
CA ASN A 178 -10.54 -9.69 17.39
C ASN A 178 -11.63 -9.44 16.33
N LYS A 179 -12.53 -8.48 16.57
CA LYS A 179 -13.57 -8.07 15.62
C LYS A 179 -13.21 -6.71 15.01
N PHE A 180 -12.97 -6.68 13.70
CA PHE A 180 -12.54 -5.48 12.96
C PHE A 180 -13.45 -5.11 11.77
N GLY A 181 -14.67 -5.66 11.72
CA GLY A 181 -15.63 -5.36 10.65
C GLY A 181 -15.34 -6.06 9.31
N GLU A 182 -15.97 -5.56 8.25
CA GLU A 182 -15.79 -6.06 6.87
C GLU A 182 -14.50 -5.52 6.24
N ALA A 183 -14.00 -6.21 5.20
CA ALA A 183 -12.85 -5.73 4.43
C ALA A 183 -13.31 -4.74 3.34
N ASP A 184 -12.84 -3.50 3.42
CA ASP A 184 -12.98 -2.47 2.40
C ASP A 184 -11.61 -2.01 1.89
N GLY A 185 -11.52 -0.97 1.06
CA GLY A 185 -10.29 -0.58 0.37
C GLY A 185 -9.03 -0.48 1.27
N GLU A 186 -9.22 -0.15 2.54
CA GLU A 186 -8.17 0.02 3.55
C GLU A 186 -8.24 -0.99 4.70
N SER A 187 -9.44 -1.41 5.11
CA SER A 187 -9.62 -2.42 6.16
C SER A 187 -9.37 -3.83 5.64
N SER A 188 -8.59 -4.60 6.38
CA SER A 188 -8.42 -6.03 6.09
C SER A 188 -9.59 -6.91 6.55
N GLY A 189 -10.58 -6.32 7.23
CA GLY A 189 -11.75 -7.01 7.76
C GLY A 189 -11.39 -8.25 8.57
N SER A 190 -12.15 -9.33 8.36
CA SER A 190 -11.99 -10.63 9.01
C SER A 190 -10.74 -11.42 8.59
N ALA A 191 -10.07 -11.04 7.50
CA ALA A 191 -9.04 -11.86 6.86
C ALA A 191 -7.72 -12.00 7.65
N GLN A 192 -7.47 -11.12 8.62
CA GLN A 192 -6.21 -11.10 9.41
C GLN A 192 -6.39 -10.38 10.77
N ALA A 193 -7.50 -10.63 11.46
CA ALA A 193 -7.86 -9.92 12.68
C ALA A 193 -6.79 -9.99 13.79
N GLN A 194 -6.33 -11.20 14.13
CA GLN A 194 -5.27 -11.38 15.12
C GLN A 194 -3.93 -10.84 14.63
N PHE A 195 -3.61 -11.00 13.33
CA PHE A 195 -2.41 -10.40 12.74
C PHE A 195 -2.44 -8.87 12.78
N LEU A 196 -3.60 -8.24 12.60
CA LEU A 196 -3.80 -6.79 12.70
C LEU A 196 -3.57 -6.33 14.14
N LYS A 197 -4.16 -7.01 15.14
CA LYS A 197 -3.88 -6.72 16.56
C LYS A 197 -2.40 -6.91 16.91
N ALA A 198 -1.77 -7.97 16.39
CA ALA A 198 -0.34 -8.19 16.58
C ALA A 198 0.51 -7.09 15.93
N GLU A 199 0.13 -6.60 14.75
CA GLU A 199 0.78 -5.46 14.08
C GLU A 199 0.59 -4.15 14.86
N PHE A 200 -0.60 -3.92 15.42
CA PHE A 200 -0.88 -2.80 16.33
C PHE A 200 0.09 -2.86 17.53
N TYR A 201 0.18 -4.00 18.22
CA TYR A 201 1.11 -4.14 19.35
C TYR A 201 2.59 -4.03 18.97
N HIS A 202 2.94 -4.43 17.74
CA HIS A 202 4.30 -4.32 17.23
C HIS A 202 4.69 -2.88 16.88
N THR A 203 3.75 -2.04 16.43
CA THR A 203 4.08 -0.73 15.87
C THR A 203 3.55 0.46 16.65
N ASN A 204 2.66 0.25 17.63
CA ASN A 204 1.93 1.35 18.26
C ASN A 204 2.79 2.47 18.86
N ILE A 205 2.22 3.67 18.81
CA ILE A 205 2.64 4.86 19.53
C ILE A 205 1.40 5.45 20.18
N VAL A 206 1.32 5.40 21.51
CA VAL A 206 0.26 6.07 22.27
C VAL A 206 0.52 7.56 22.19
N VAL A 207 -0.26 8.27 21.36
CA VAL A 207 -0.13 9.72 21.15
C VAL A 207 -0.78 10.48 22.30
N ALA A 208 -1.95 10.01 22.73
CA ALA A 208 -2.67 10.52 23.89
C ALA A 208 -3.55 9.42 24.52
N GLY A 209 -3.86 9.55 25.81
CA GLY A 209 -4.77 8.65 26.51
C GLY A 209 -4.15 7.43 27.16
N LYS A 210 -5.00 6.42 27.35
CA LYS A 210 -4.70 5.19 28.08
C LYS A 210 -3.73 4.31 27.28
N ALA A 211 -2.78 3.69 27.97
CA ALA A 211 -1.86 2.75 27.36
C ALA A 211 -2.50 1.35 27.24
N PRO A 212 -2.17 0.53 26.23
CA PRO A 212 -2.64 -0.85 26.21
C PRO A 212 -2.12 -1.66 27.41
N PHE A 213 -3.01 -2.35 28.13
CA PHE A 213 -2.65 -3.16 29.30
C PHE A 213 -1.64 -4.27 28.98
N TRP A 214 -1.66 -4.80 27.75
CA TRP A 214 -0.69 -5.79 27.24
C TRP A 214 0.79 -5.42 27.47
N TRP A 215 1.11 -4.12 27.53
CA TRP A 215 2.46 -3.66 27.83
C TRP A 215 2.94 -4.00 29.25
N LEU A 216 2.05 -4.27 30.20
CA LEU A 216 2.41 -4.61 31.58
C LEU A 216 2.71 -6.11 31.78
N THR A 217 2.26 -6.96 30.85
CA THR A 217 2.36 -8.41 30.98
C THR A 217 3.68 -8.93 30.39
N PRO A 218 4.31 -9.97 30.99
CA PRO A 218 5.46 -10.65 30.39
C PRO A 218 5.24 -11.09 28.92
N GLU A 219 6.33 -11.32 28.18
CA GLU A 219 6.26 -11.70 26.76
C GLU A 219 5.70 -13.10 26.51
N LYS A 220 5.71 -13.97 27.52
CA LYS A 220 5.20 -15.36 27.48
C LYS A 220 3.85 -15.52 28.18
N THR A 221 3.15 -14.42 28.45
CA THR A 221 1.88 -14.45 29.17
C THR A 221 0.79 -15.13 28.33
N ASN A 222 0.20 -16.19 28.88
CA ASN A 222 -1.02 -16.79 28.35
C ASN A 222 -2.27 -16.04 28.81
N ASP A 223 -3.43 -16.35 28.22
CA ASP A 223 -4.67 -15.60 28.49
C ASP A 223 -5.12 -15.67 29.96
N LYS A 224 -4.95 -16.82 30.63
CA LYS A 224 -5.27 -16.94 32.05
C LYS A 224 -4.39 -16.04 32.93
N GLN A 225 -3.10 -15.99 32.64
CA GLN A 225 -2.15 -15.13 33.33
C GLN A 225 -2.40 -13.65 33.05
N TYR A 226 -2.82 -13.31 31.82
CA TYR A 226 -3.18 -11.95 31.43
C TYR A 226 -4.35 -11.45 32.28
N THR A 227 -5.45 -12.22 32.32
CA THR A 227 -6.64 -11.91 33.11
C THR A 227 -6.31 -11.83 34.59
N ALA A 228 -5.60 -12.83 35.13
CA ALA A 228 -5.22 -12.85 36.54
C ALA A 228 -4.38 -11.62 36.94
N LEU A 229 -3.43 -11.20 36.10
CA LEU A 229 -2.61 -10.01 36.37
C LEU A 229 -3.42 -8.72 36.31
N ARG A 230 -4.34 -8.61 35.35
CA ARG A 230 -5.25 -7.46 35.25
C ARG A 230 -6.11 -7.32 36.49
N ASP A 231 -6.69 -8.43 36.95
CA ASP A 231 -7.59 -8.47 38.09
C ASP A 231 -6.86 -8.21 39.43
N THR A 232 -5.52 -8.14 39.44
CA THR A 232 -4.74 -7.67 40.60
C THR A 232 -4.60 -6.16 40.70
N LEU A 233 -4.98 -5.41 39.65
CA LEU A 233 -4.92 -3.95 39.63
C LEU A 233 -6.28 -3.34 39.96
N GLU A 234 -6.24 -2.19 40.61
CA GLU A 234 -7.43 -1.43 41.01
C GLU A 234 -7.29 0.02 40.55
N GLU A 235 -8.41 0.72 40.38
CA GLU A 235 -8.43 2.16 40.12
C GLU A 235 -7.82 2.92 41.30
N GLY A 236 -6.91 3.85 41.01
CA GLY A 236 -6.12 4.57 42.03
C GLY A 236 -4.96 3.77 42.64
N GLY A 237 -4.73 2.53 42.19
CA GLY A 237 -3.61 1.68 42.61
C GLY A 237 -2.23 2.09 42.07
N GLN A 238 -1.21 1.25 42.28
CA GLN A 238 0.13 1.44 41.74
C GLN A 238 0.65 0.18 41.02
N PRO A 239 0.63 0.14 39.66
CA PRO A 239 0.09 1.15 38.74
C PRO A 239 -1.45 1.23 38.75
N ASP A 240 -1.99 2.41 38.46
CA ASP A 240 -3.44 2.69 38.46
C ASP A 240 -4.10 2.11 37.21
N LEU A 241 -5.11 1.25 37.40
CA LEU A 241 -5.84 0.58 36.32
C LEU A 241 -6.48 1.57 35.33
N SER A 242 -6.90 2.75 35.77
CA SER A 242 -7.58 3.76 34.94
C SER A 242 -6.71 4.33 33.82
N TRP A 243 -5.39 4.12 33.89
CA TRP A 243 -4.42 4.51 32.86
C TRP A 243 -4.30 3.52 31.70
N PHE A 244 -5.00 2.39 31.78
CA PHE A 244 -4.88 1.31 30.81
C PHE A 244 -6.19 0.99 30.10
N MET A 245 -6.07 0.63 28.83
CA MET A 245 -7.15 0.04 28.04
C MET A 245 -6.85 -1.43 27.77
N ASP A 246 -7.87 -2.29 27.87
CA ASP A 246 -7.72 -3.72 27.67
C ASP A 246 -8.20 -4.15 26.28
N LEU A 247 -7.26 -4.19 25.34
CA LEU A 247 -7.45 -4.67 23.96
C LEU A 247 -7.18 -6.18 23.81
N GLY A 248 -7.04 -6.90 24.93
CA GLY A 248 -6.79 -8.34 24.98
C GLY A 248 -5.34 -8.74 24.75
N ASN A 249 -5.05 -10.00 25.05
CA ASN A 249 -3.74 -10.61 24.89
C ASN A 249 -3.47 -11.05 23.43
N VAL A 250 -2.20 -11.29 23.11
CA VAL A 250 -1.77 -12.00 21.89
C VAL A 250 -0.75 -13.05 22.32
N GLU A 251 -1.22 -14.21 22.76
CA GLU A 251 -0.35 -15.33 23.11
C GLU A 251 0.25 -15.95 21.84
N ARG A 252 -0.62 -16.25 20.88
CA ARG A 252 -0.31 -16.81 19.56
C ARG A 252 -1.28 -16.21 18.54
N VAL A 253 -0.87 -16.18 17.28
CA VAL A 253 -1.75 -15.88 16.14
C VAL A 253 -2.12 -17.20 15.46
N ASP A 254 -3.40 -17.38 15.19
CA ASP A 254 -3.94 -18.58 14.58
C ASP A 254 -3.39 -18.78 13.16
N GLU A 255 -3.03 -20.02 12.84
CA GLU A 255 -2.59 -20.40 11.49
C GLU A 255 -3.73 -20.28 10.47
N SER A 256 -4.98 -20.37 10.93
CA SER A 256 -6.17 -20.23 10.10
C SER A 256 -6.29 -18.87 9.39
N GLU A 257 -5.73 -17.79 9.97
CA GLU A 257 -5.71 -16.45 9.39
C GLU A 257 -4.57 -16.24 8.36
N LEU A 258 -3.55 -17.11 8.34
CA LEU A 258 -2.36 -16.90 7.50
C LEU A 258 -2.69 -16.84 6.01
N PHE A 259 -3.67 -17.63 5.55
CA PHE A 259 -4.08 -17.65 4.15
C PHE A 259 -4.70 -16.31 3.74
N GLY A 260 -5.68 -15.82 4.51
CA GLY A 260 -6.33 -14.53 4.28
C GLY A 260 -5.32 -13.38 4.35
N ALA A 261 -4.44 -13.40 5.35
CA ALA A 261 -3.35 -12.43 5.49
C ALA A 261 -2.40 -12.44 4.28
N ALA A 262 -2.04 -13.61 3.75
CA ALA A 262 -1.14 -13.71 2.58
C ALA A 262 -1.79 -13.16 1.30
N ILE A 263 -3.07 -13.47 1.06
CA ILE A 263 -3.85 -12.92 -0.05
C ILE A 263 -3.95 -11.39 0.08
N TRP A 264 -4.21 -10.89 1.29
CA TRP A 264 -4.26 -9.46 1.56
C TRP A 264 -2.93 -8.77 1.23
N GLN A 265 -1.80 -9.34 1.66
CA GLN A 265 -0.48 -8.79 1.32
C GLN A 265 -0.20 -8.82 -0.19
N LEU A 266 -0.63 -9.87 -0.91
CA LEU A 266 -0.53 -9.91 -2.37
C LEU A 266 -1.38 -8.84 -3.07
N SER A 267 -2.57 -8.55 -2.55
CA SER A 267 -3.45 -7.49 -3.03
C SER A 267 -2.81 -6.11 -2.80
N LYS A 268 -2.35 -5.84 -1.57
CA LYS A 268 -1.64 -4.58 -1.25
C LYS A 268 -0.33 -4.43 -2.01
N ALA A 269 0.31 -5.52 -2.42
CA ALA A 269 1.54 -5.47 -3.21
C ALA A 269 1.35 -4.90 -4.61
N MET A 270 0.11 -4.80 -5.11
CA MET A 270 -0.17 -4.14 -6.40
C MET A 270 0.13 -2.63 -6.35
N ASP A 271 0.02 -2.02 -5.16
CA ASP A 271 0.28 -0.59 -4.94
C ASP A 271 1.55 -0.37 -4.10
N SER A 272 1.80 -1.19 -3.07
CA SER A 272 2.91 -1.01 -2.11
C SER A 272 3.79 -2.26 -1.98
N PRO A 273 4.47 -2.70 -3.04
CA PRO A 273 5.16 -3.99 -3.11
C PRO A 273 6.32 -4.15 -2.13
N PHE A 274 7.08 -3.08 -1.83
CA PHE A 274 8.18 -3.17 -0.86
C PHE A 274 7.67 -3.45 0.56
N LYS A 275 6.59 -2.76 0.99
CA LYS A 275 5.93 -2.95 2.31
C LYS A 275 5.34 -4.35 2.37
N SER A 276 4.58 -4.75 1.35
CA SER A 276 3.95 -6.07 1.28
C SER A 276 4.95 -7.23 1.23
N LEU A 277 6.12 -7.04 0.62
CA LEU A 277 7.17 -8.06 0.58
C LEU A 277 7.69 -8.40 1.98
N LEU A 278 7.99 -7.38 2.80
CA LEU A 278 8.42 -7.59 4.18
C LEU A 278 7.30 -8.21 5.03
N LYS A 279 6.04 -7.77 4.79
CA LYS A 279 4.88 -8.27 5.55
C LYS A 279 4.52 -9.71 5.19
N ILE A 280 4.56 -10.13 3.93
CA ILE A 280 4.29 -11.54 3.59
C ILE A 280 5.43 -12.46 4.06
N ALA A 281 6.68 -11.98 4.01
CA ALA A 281 7.82 -12.71 4.56
C ALA A 281 7.64 -12.94 6.07
N LYS A 282 7.12 -11.94 6.81
CA LYS A 282 6.76 -12.08 8.24
C LYS A 282 5.79 -13.24 8.46
N LEU A 283 4.76 -13.37 7.62
CA LEU A 283 3.78 -14.46 7.72
C LEU A 283 4.42 -15.83 7.49
N GLU A 284 5.29 -15.95 6.47
CA GLU A 284 6.02 -17.18 6.19
C GLU A 284 6.95 -17.57 7.35
N VAL A 285 7.73 -16.61 7.87
CA VAL A 285 8.63 -16.85 9.01
C VAL A 285 7.85 -17.23 10.26
N TYR A 286 6.69 -16.62 10.49
CA TYR A 286 5.81 -16.99 11.60
C TYR A 286 5.30 -18.43 11.45
N LEU A 287 4.79 -18.79 10.28
CA LEU A 287 4.34 -20.15 9.98
C LEU A 287 5.46 -21.18 10.18
N ALA A 288 6.66 -20.89 9.68
CA ALA A 288 7.82 -21.78 9.79
C ALA A 288 8.28 -22.02 11.23
N ASN A 289 7.94 -21.12 12.16
CA ASN A 289 8.31 -21.24 13.56
C ASN A 289 7.09 -21.42 14.47
N ILE A 290 5.90 -21.74 13.97
CA ILE A 290 4.64 -21.56 14.72
C ILE A 290 4.53 -22.37 16.03
N VAL A 291 5.29 -23.45 16.19
CA VAL A 291 5.30 -24.31 17.39
C VAL A 291 6.03 -23.66 18.56
N GLU A 292 7.18 -23.02 18.31
CA GLU A 292 8.03 -22.40 19.34
C GLU A 292 8.08 -20.87 19.23
N GLY A 293 7.53 -20.34 18.14
CA GLY A 293 7.63 -18.96 17.70
C GLY A 293 6.64 -18.08 18.40
N GLN A 294 7.16 -17.04 19.04
CA GLN A 294 6.33 -15.99 19.60
C GLN A 294 5.93 -14.99 18.51
N PRO A 295 4.71 -14.44 18.53
CA PRO A 295 4.35 -13.30 17.70
C PRO A 295 5.38 -12.16 17.85
N LEU A 296 5.69 -11.48 16.74
CA LEU A 296 6.73 -10.45 16.71
C LEU A 296 6.50 -9.30 17.71
N CYS A 297 5.25 -9.00 18.03
CA CYS A 297 4.91 -8.03 19.08
C CYS A 297 5.42 -8.47 20.46
N ASN A 298 5.35 -9.76 20.81
CA ASN A 298 5.87 -10.29 22.07
C ASN A 298 7.42 -10.25 22.10
N VAL A 299 8.07 -10.51 20.96
CA VAL A 299 9.52 -10.34 20.83
C VAL A 299 9.90 -8.87 21.08
N LEU A 300 9.19 -7.92 20.47
CA LEU A 300 9.39 -6.49 20.72
C LEU A 300 9.17 -6.14 22.20
N LYS A 301 8.08 -6.65 22.80
CA LYS A 301 7.76 -6.44 24.22
C LYS A 301 8.90 -6.88 25.12
N LYS A 302 9.48 -8.05 24.86
CA LYS A 302 10.67 -8.56 25.55
C LYS A 302 11.85 -7.60 25.43
N HIS A 303 12.15 -7.07 24.25
CA HIS A 303 13.23 -6.10 24.08
C HIS A 303 12.99 -4.80 24.86
N VAL A 304 11.77 -4.26 24.80
CA VAL A 304 11.38 -3.06 25.56
C VAL A 304 11.48 -3.31 27.07
N HIS A 305 10.93 -4.42 27.55
CA HIS A 305 10.98 -4.80 28.96
C HIS A 305 12.39 -5.07 29.46
N ARG A 306 13.30 -5.55 28.61
CA ARG A 306 14.71 -5.76 28.97
C ARG A 306 15.58 -4.52 28.84
N GLY A 307 15.05 -3.41 28.31
CA GLY A 307 15.74 -2.21 27.83
C GLY A 307 16.68 -1.49 28.79
N ALA A 308 17.74 -2.16 29.25
CA ALA A 308 18.95 -1.60 29.82
C ALA A 308 20.15 -2.32 29.18
N GLN A 309 20.85 -1.62 28.28
CA GLN A 309 22.30 -1.65 28.36
C GLN A 309 22.72 -0.63 29.44
N ALA A 310 24.02 -0.57 29.75
CA ALA A 310 24.60 0.19 30.86
C ALA A 310 23.97 1.59 31.08
N PRO A 311 23.99 2.13 32.33
CA PRO A 311 23.40 3.44 32.64
C PRO A 311 23.85 4.51 31.63
N GLY A 312 22.88 5.15 30.97
CA GLY A 312 23.14 6.20 29.98
C GLY A 312 23.02 5.78 28.50
N GLN A 313 22.87 4.48 28.18
CA GLN A 313 22.63 4.02 26.81
C GLN A 313 21.23 3.39 26.66
N VAL A 314 20.35 4.06 25.90
CA VAL A 314 19.07 3.48 25.48
C VAL A 314 19.32 2.62 24.25
N ALA A 315 19.07 1.31 24.34
CA ALA A 315 19.10 0.44 23.16
C ALA A 315 18.13 0.99 22.11
N ILE A 316 18.60 1.16 20.87
CA ILE A 316 17.76 1.63 19.77
C ILE A 316 16.86 0.47 19.35
N ILE A 317 15.69 0.35 20.00
CA ILE A 317 14.66 -0.62 19.66
C ILE A 317 13.79 0.00 18.56
N ASP A 318 13.77 -0.60 17.39
CA ASP A 318 12.97 -0.16 16.24
C ASP A 318 12.15 -1.35 15.69
N PRO A 319 10.83 -1.20 15.50
CA PRO A 319 9.97 -2.33 15.13
C PRO A 319 10.30 -2.89 13.75
N TYR A 320 10.58 -2.05 12.75
CA TYR A 320 10.91 -2.50 11.39
C TYR A 320 12.29 -3.15 11.32
N SER A 321 13.25 -2.67 12.11
CA SER A 321 14.58 -3.28 12.23
C SER A 321 14.47 -4.67 12.88
N LEU A 322 13.68 -4.78 13.95
CA LEU A 322 13.42 -6.07 14.60
C LEU A 322 12.74 -7.05 13.64
N LEU A 323 11.70 -6.62 12.92
CA LEU A 323 11.07 -7.41 11.87
C LEU A 323 12.14 -7.92 10.89
N PHE A 324 12.93 -6.99 10.35
CA PHE A 324 13.91 -7.33 9.32
C PHE A 324 14.98 -8.29 9.81
N ASP A 325 15.48 -8.13 11.03
CA ASP A 325 16.49 -9.01 11.63
C ASP A 325 15.96 -10.44 11.77
N GLU A 326 14.70 -10.62 12.18
CA GLU A 326 14.04 -11.93 12.22
C GLU A 326 13.92 -12.56 10.83
N LEU A 327 13.53 -11.77 9.82
CA LEU A 327 13.46 -12.25 8.43
C LEU A 327 14.83 -12.71 7.93
N ILE A 328 15.85 -11.87 8.05
CA ILE A 328 17.19 -12.18 7.54
C ILE A 328 17.79 -13.38 8.28
N THR A 329 17.56 -13.51 9.58
CA THR A 329 18.00 -14.67 10.37
C THR A 329 17.38 -15.96 9.82
N HIS A 330 16.06 -15.96 9.56
CA HIS A 330 15.38 -17.09 8.96
C HIS A 330 15.93 -17.43 7.57
N TYR A 331 15.91 -16.48 6.62
CA TYR A 331 16.30 -16.76 5.23
C TYR A 331 17.78 -17.15 5.08
N LYS A 332 18.67 -16.67 5.98
CA LYS A 332 20.05 -17.15 6.04
C LYS A 332 20.14 -18.59 6.54
N ARG A 333 19.40 -18.94 7.58
CA ARG A 333 19.34 -20.31 8.12
C ARG A 333 18.85 -21.31 7.07
N GLU A 334 17.86 -20.93 6.28
CA GLU A 334 17.30 -21.75 5.19
C GLU A 334 18.16 -21.74 3.91
N GLY A 335 19.32 -21.08 3.90
CA GLY A 335 20.22 -21.04 2.73
C GLY A 335 19.70 -20.25 1.52
N GLN A 336 18.71 -19.36 1.71
CA GLN A 336 18.05 -18.61 0.63
C GLN A 336 18.78 -17.29 0.33
N ALA A 337 20.02 -17.38 -0.16
CA ALA A 337 20.90 -16.22 -0.36
C ALA A 337 20.33 -15.14 -1.30
N GLU A 338 19.65 -15.52 -2.38
CA GLU A 338 19.03 -14.56 -3.31
C GLU A 338 17.89 -13.77 -2.65
N ASP A 339 17.14 -14.42 -1.76
CA ASP A 339 16.01 -13.82 -1.05
C ASP A 339 16.51 -12.87 0.03
N VAL A 340 17.61 -13.20 0.70
CA VAL A 340 18.33 -12.27 1.59
C VAL A 340 18.73 -10.99 0.86
N LEU A 341 19.34 -11.10 -0.33
CA LEU A 341 19.74 -9.93 -1.12
C LEU A 341 18.53 -9.09 -1.55
N LEU A 342 17.43 -9.74 -1.94
CA LEU A 342 16.19 -9.05 -2.31
C LEU A 342 15.58 -8.31 -1.12
N LEU A 343 15.50 -8.96 0.05
CA LEU A 343 14.99 -8.36 1.29
C LEU A 343 15.81 -7.14 1.70
N GLN A 344 17.15 -7.22 1.64
CA GLN A 344 18.05 -6.08 1.93
C GLN A 344 17.79 -4.90 0.99
N GLN A 345 17.69 -5.16 -0.32
CA GLN A 345 17.37 -4.14 -1.33
C GLN A 345 15.99 -3.50 -1.05
N CYS A 346 14.97 -4.32 -0.78
CA CYS A 346 13.61 -3.85 -0.51
C CYS A 346 13.49 -3.05 0.79
N LEU A 347 14.17 -3.46 1.88
CA LEU A 347 14.20 -2.68 3.12
C LEU A 347 14.82 -1.31 2.86
N TYR A 348 15.97 -1.27 2.20
CA TYR A 348 16.69 -0.02 1.96
C TYR A 348 15.88 0.95 1.09
N LEU A 349 15.27 0.45 0.01
CA LEU A 349 14.40 1.24 -0.86
C LEU A 349 13.14 1.71 -0.12
N LYS A 350 12.48 0.84 0.67
CA LYS A 350 11.31 1.22 1.49
C LYS A 350 11.63 2.31 2.49
N CYS A 351 12.84 2.29 3.04
CA CYS A 351 13.29 3.27 4.02
C CYS A 351 13.81 4.55 3.37
N VAL A 352 14.04 4.64 2.06
CA VAL A 352 14.64 5.83 1.41
C VAL A 352 15.97 6.23 2.09
N GLY A 353 16.95 5.31 2.04
CA GLY A 353 18.13 5.38 2.90
C GLY A 353 19.03 6.61 2.73
N ASN A 354 19.17 7.15 1.52
CA ASN A 354 19.93 8.37 1.20
C ASN A 354 21.34 8.41 1.83
N LEU A 355 22.01 7.26 1.96
CA LEU A 355 23.33 7.14 2.61
C LEU A 355 24.47 7.66 1.74
N SER A 356 24.31 7.69 0.42
CA SER A 356 25.28 8.25 -0.54
C SER A 356 25.43 9.77 -0.41
N ARG A 357 24.42 10.46 0.14
CA ARG A 357 24.48 11.89 0.43
C ARG A 357 25.23 12.10 1.76
N PRO A 358 26.29 12.92 1.79
CA PRO A 358 26.96 13.26 3.04
C PRO A 358 26.04 14.10 3.93
N LEU A 359 26.23 14.02 5.25
CA LEU A 359 25.59 14.94 6.19
C LEU A 359 26.17 16.34 6.01
N LYS A 360 25.37 17.37 6.23
CA LYS A 360 25.88 18.75 6.25
C LYS A 360 26.84 18.92 7.42
N GLN A 361 27.80 19.84 7.30
CA GLN A 361 28.76 20.09 8.37
C GLN A 361 28.01 20.50 9.66
N GLY A 362 28.30 19.80 10.76
CA GLY A 362 27.65 20.02 12.06
C GLY A 362 26.28 19.36 12.24
N GLU A 363 25.73 18.69 11.23
CA GLU A 363 24.45 17.99 11.32
C GLU A 363 24.63 16.59 11.95
N PRO A 364 23.97 16.27 13.08
CA PRO A 364 24.04 14.95 13.67
C PRO A 364 23.23 13.93 12.86
N ALA A 365 23.78 12.72 12.70
CA ALA A 365 23.04 11.61 12.10
C ALA A 365 21.82 11.26 12.96
N ASN A 366 20.62 11.30 12.38
CA ASN A 366 19.40 10.81 13.02
C ASN A 366 19.46 9.27 13.21
N PHE A 367 18.53 8.73 14.00
CA PHE A 367 18.51 7.30 14.35
C PHE A 367 18.38 6.38 13.12
N LYS A 368 17.54 6.77 12.15
CA LYS A 368 17.28 6.02 10.92
C LYS A 368 18.55 5.87 10.10
N ARG A 369 19.28 6.97 9.88
CA ARG A 369 20.57 6.95 9.18
C ARG A 369 21.58 6.05 9.89
N LYS A 370 21.64 6.08 11.23
CA LYS A 370 22.55 5.23 12.02
C LYS A 370 22.25 3.74 11.83
N ILE A 371 20.99 3.34 11.90
CA ILE A 371 20.57 1.94 11.69
C ILE A 371 20.88 1.50 10.26
N LEU A 372 20.44 2.27 9.25
CA LEU A 372 20.65 1.91 7.85
C LEU A 372 22.13 1.87 7.48
N PHE A 373 22.95 2.76 8.04
CA PHE A 373 24.41 2.72 7.86
C PHE A 373 25.03 1.46 8.46
N ALA A 374 24.61 1.05 9.66
CA ALA A 374 25.07 -0.19 10.28
C ALA A 374 24.73 -1.41 9.40
N TYR A 375 23.51 -1.44 8.86
CA TYR A 375 23.09 -2.46 7.90
C TYR A 375 23.93 -2.47 6.62
N ALA A 376 24.01 -1.34 5.92
CA ALA A 376 24.79 -1.22 4.69
C ALA A 376 26.25 -1.63 4.88
N LYS A 377 26.86 -1.26 6.01
CA LYS A 377 28.20 -1.69 6.39
C LYS A 377 28.28 -3.20 6.59
N SER A 378 27.34 -3.80 7.32
CA SER A 378 27.30 -5.25 7.56
C SER A 378 27.08 -6.07 6.28
N TRP A 379 26.39 -5.51 5.29
CA TRP A 379 26.13 -6.16 4.00
C TRP A 379 27.28 -5.98 2.99
N GLY A 380 28.30 -5.19 3.35
CA GLY A 380 29.45 -4.92 2.49
C GLY A 380 29.11 -4.04 1.28
N TRP A 381 28.10 -3.17 1.37
CA TRP A 381 27.70 -2.32 0.25
C TRP A 381 28.72 -1.21 -0.01
N SER A 382 29.14 -1.11 -1.26
CA SER A 382 30.06 -0.08 -1.75
C SER A 382 29.36 1.27 -1.96
N ARG A 383 30.16 2.35 -2.06
CA ARG A 383 29.66 3.68 -2.43
C ARG A 383 28.87 3.67 -3.74
N LYS A 384 29.31 2.88 -4.75
CA LYS A 384 28.62 2.76 -6.04
C LYS A 384 27.23 2.13 -5.88
N GLN A 385 27.11 1.08 -5.08
CA GLN A 385 25.82 0.44 -4.81
C GLN A 385 24.86 1.37 -4.05
N LEU A 386 25.36 2.07 -3.02
CA LEU A 386 24.56 3.05 -2.28
C LEU A 386 24.10 4.20 -3.17
N TYR A 387 25.00 4.74 -4.00
CA TYR A 387 24.64 5.77 -4.97
C TYR A 387 23.52 5.30 -5.90
N HIS A 388 23.65 4.11 -6.48
CA HIS A 388 22.63 3.55 -7.35
C HIS A 388 21.28 3.35 -6.62
N LEU A 389 21.27 2.77 -5.43
CA LEU A 389 20.04 2.55 -4.65
C LEU A 389 19.37 3.84 -4.17
N ASP A 390 20.13 4.93 -3.99
CA ASP A 390 19.60 6.24 -3.60
C ASP A 390 19.06 7.07 -4.77
N HIS A 391 19.29 6.63 -6.01
CA HIS A 391 18.82 7.32 -7.22
C HIS A 391 17.97 6.38 -8.09
N PRO A 392 16.83 5.85 -7.58
CA PRO A 392 15.93 5.01 -8.37
C PRO A 392 15.39 5.71 -9.63
N SER A 393 15.31 7.05 -9.61
CA SER A 393 14.95 7.87 -10.77
C SER A 393 15.93 7.72 -11.95
N GLU A 394 17.21 7.41 -11.69
CA GLU A 394 18.24 7.19 -12.72
C GLU A 394 18.24 5.75 -13.25
N TRP A 395 17.45 4.84 -12.68
CA TRP A 395 17.43 3.44 -13.12
C TRP A 395 16.80 3.31 -14.49
N SER A 396 17.41 2.46 -15.32
CA SER A 396 16.82 2.06 -16.60
C SER A 396 15.46 1.38 -16.38
N PHE A 397 14.58 1.49 -17.37
CA PHE A 397 13.29 0.79 -17.34
C PHE A 397 13.47 -0.72 -17.09
N HIS A 398 14.46 -1.32 -17.74
CA HIS A 398 14.79 -2.73 -17.57
C HIS A 398 15.14 -3.10 -16.12
N GLU A 399 15.99 -2.32 -15.45
CA GLU A 399 16.37 -2.56 -14.04
C GLU A 399 15.15 -2.50 -13.12
N ARG A 400 14.28 -1.50 -13.29
CA ARG A 400 13.04 -1.35 -12.51
C ARG A 400 12.11 -2.56 -12.70
N VAL A 401 11.92 -3.00 -13.94
CA VAL A 401 11.09 -4.18 -14.27
C VAL A 401 11.69 -5.47 -13.70
N GLN A 402 13.02 -5.65 -13.76
CA GLN A 402 13.68 -6.84 -13.21
C GLN A 402 13.53 -6.91 -11.69
N LEU A 403 13.75 -5.81 -10.97
CA LEU A 403 13.51 -5.77 -9.53
C LEU A 403 12.04 -6.08 -9.20
N SER A 404 11.11 -5.46 -9.92
CA SER A 404 9.68 -5.72 -9.71
C SER A 404 9.30 -7.18 -9.95
N ARG A 405 9.82 -7.79 -11.03
CA ARG A 405 9.63 -9.23 -11.30
C ARG A 405 10.16 -10.10 -10.16
N ARG A 406 11.32 -9.78 -9.60
CA ARG A 406 11.90 -10.49 -8.44
C ARG A 406 11.01 -10.35 -7.20
N ILE A 407 10.52 -9.15 -6.91
CA ILE A 407 9.59 -8.88 -5.80
C ILE A 407 8.32 -9.70 -5.93
N HIS A 408 7.60 -9.58 -7.06
CA HIS A 408 6.34 -10.30 -7.25
C HIS A 408 6.53 -11.83 -7.33
N ARG A 409 7.68 -12.31 -7.81
CA ARG A 409 8.02 -13.74 -7.76
C ARG A 409 8.24 -14.21 -6.32
N PHE A 410 8.92 -13.42 -5.49
CA PHE A 410 9.09 -13.71 -4.07
C PHE A 410 7.73 -13.74 -3.36
N LEU A 411 6.89 -12.73 -3.55
CA LEU A 411 5.53 -12.67 -2.99
C LEU A 411 4.69 -13.92 -3.34
N LEU A 412 4.68 -14.32 -4.62
CA LEU A 412 3.95 -15.52 -5.07
C LEU A 412 4.53 -16.81 -4.50
N ARG A 413 5.86 -16.89 -4.29
CA ARG A 413 6.48 -18.05 -3.62
C ARG A 413 6.07 -18.13 -2.16
N CYS A 414 6.07 -17.02 -1.42
CA CYS A 414 5.58 -16.97 -0.05
C CYS A 414 4.13 -17.43 0.06
N TYR A 415 3.26 -16.87 -0.78
CA TYR A 415 1.86 -17.28 -0.84
C TYR A 415 1.69 -18.77 -1.12
N ARG A 416 2.40 -19.33 -2.10
CA ARG A 416 2.33 -20.77 -2.42
C ARG A 416 2.79 -21.64 -1.25
N ARG A 417 3.88 -21.26 -0.57
CA ARG A 417 4.39 -21.99 0.60
C ARG A 417 3.38 -21.98 1.74
N ILE A 418 2.85 -20.80 2.08
CA ILE A 418 1.80 -20.65 3.10
C ILE A 418 0.58 -21.49 2.73
N SER A 419 0.07 -21.33 1.51
CA SER A 419 -1.11 -22.07 1.02
C SER A 419 -0.91 -23.58 0.98
N SER A 420 0.31 -24.08 0.74
CA SER A 420 0.59 -25.52 0.67
C SER A 420 0.64 -26.21 2.03
N GLN A 421 0.85 -25.44 3.11
CA GLN A 421 0.97 -25.96 4.48
C GLN A 421 -0.34 -25.86 5.27
N LEU A 422 -1.31 -25.08 4.77
CA LEU A 422 -2.62 -24.91 5.39
C LEU A 422 -3.63 -25.86 4.76
N ARG A 423 -4.45 -26.52 5.57
CA ARG A 423 -5.53 -27.35 5.04
C ARG A 423 -6.70 -26.46 4.58
N PRO A 424 -7.43 -26.81 3.50
CA PRO A 424 -8.52 -25.99 2.97
C PRO A 424 -9.66 -25.73 3.97
N ASP A 425 -9.91 -26.67 4.89
CA ASP A 425 -10.91 -26.61 5.96
C ASP A 425 -10.52 -25.69 7.12
N GLN A 426 -9.26 -25.26 7.19
CA GLN A 426 -8.75 -24.38 8.25
C GLN A 426 -8.84 -22.89 7.90
N GLN A 427 -9.44 -22.49 6.78
CA GLN A 427 -9.43 -21.10 6.33
C GLN A 427 -10.58 -20.30 6.95
N VAL A 428 -10.25 -19.33 7.82
CA VAL A 428 -11.22 -18.42 8.43
C VAL A 428 -11.22 -17.12 7.62
N MET A 429 -12.00 -17.08 6.55
CA MET A 429 -12.23 -15.84 5.80
C MET A 429 -13.63 -15.84 5.21
N ASP A 430 -14.29 -14.68 5.25
CA ASP A 430 -15.61 -14.52 4.63
C ASP A 430 -15.59 -14.87 3.13
N ALA A 431 -16.62 -15.56 2.64
CA ALA A 431 -16.67 -16.06 1.27
C ALA A 431 -16.71 -14.94 0.21
N LYS A 432 -17.32 -13.79 0.54
CA LYS A 432 -17.34 -12.62 -0.36
C LYS A 432 -15.96 -11.98 -0.40
N ASP A 433 -15.30 -11.82 0.75
CA ASP A 433 -13.91 -11.33 0.82
C ASP A 433 -12.95 -12.24 0.03
N MET A 434 -13.11 -13.55 0.14
CA MET A 434 -12.37 -14.54 -0.66
C MET A 434 -12.57 -14.36 -2.15
N THR A 435 -13.82 -14.18 -2.57
CA THR A 435 -14.17 -13.99 -3.97
C THR A 435 -13.54 -12.70 -4.52
N VAL A 436 -13.68 -11.59 -3.79
CA VAL A 436 -13.17 -10.26 -4.20
C VAL A 436 -11.65 -10.27 -4.32
N LEU A 437 -10.96 -10.72 -3.26
CA LEU A 437 -9.51 -10.76 -3.27
C LEU A 437 -8.97 -11.78 -4.28
N GLY A 438 -9.60 -12.95 -4.39
CA GLY A 438 -9.25 -13.97 -5.38
C GLY A 438 -9.36 -13.46 -6.81
N ARG A 439 -10.44 -12.73 -7.14
CA ARG A 439 -10.63 -12.13 -8.47
C ARG A 439 -9.63 -11.02 -8.74
N ARG A 440 -9.30 -10.15 -7.78
CA ARG A 440 -8.19 -9.18 -7.92
C ARG A 440 -6.88 -9.87 -8.24
N LEU A 441 -6.54 -10.93 -7.52
CA LEU A 441 -5.32 -11.71 -7.78
C LEU A 441 -5.34 -12.37 -9.15
N SER A 442 -6.46 -12.95 -9.56
CA SER A 442 -6.63 -13.52 -10.90
C SER A 442 -6.48 -12.46 -12.00
N THR A 443 -7.08 -11.29 -11.83
CA THR A 443 -6.95 -10.14 -12.75
C THR A 443 -5.49 -9.71 -12.86
N PHE A 444 -4.77 -9.56 -11.75
CA PHE A 444 -3.42 -8.98 -11.79
C PHE A 444 -2.31 -10.00 -12.11
N TYR A 445 -2.40 -11.23 -11.58
CA TYR A 445 -1.37 -12.26 -11.70
C TYR A 445 -1.71 -13.36 -12.69
N GLY A 446 -3.00 -13.58 -12.99
CA GLY A 446 -3.47 -14.68 -13.82
C GLY A 446 -3.16 -14.47 -15.30
N LYS A 447 -2.63 -15.52 -15.93
CA LYS A 447 -2.43 -15.58 -17.38
C LYS A 447 -3.67 -16.17 -18.03
N LYS A 448 -4.19 -15.49 -19.05
CA LYS A 448 -5.31 -15.93 -19.88
C LYS A 448 -4.90 -15.74 -21.34
N GLU A 449 -5.45 -16.56 -22.22
CA GLU A 449 -5.25 -16.38 -23.66
C GLU A 449 -5.74 -14.98 -24.07
N HIS A 450 -5.01 -14.33 -24.98
CA HIS A 450 -5.33 -12.99 -25.51
C HIS A 450 -5.38 -11.83 -24.50
N LYS A 451 -5.17 -12.08 -23.20
CA LYS A 451 -5.15 -11.04 -22.17
C LYS A 451 -3.85 -10.25 -22.21
N ILE A 452 -3.97 -8.93 -22.18
CA ILE A 452 -2.83 -8.02 -22.02
C ILE A 452 -2.33 -8.10 -20.57
N GLU A 453 -1.10 -8.57 -20.38
CA GLU A 453 -0.52 -8.76 -19.05
C GLU A 453 -0.26 -7.41 -18.35
N PHE A 454 -0.66 -7.30 -17.07
CA PHE A 454 -0.31 -6.15 -16.25
C PHE A 454 1.20 -6.03 -16.03
N LEU A 455 1.73 -4.82 -16.24
CA LEU A 455 3.06 -4.49 -15.74
C LEU A 455 3.01 -4.43 -14.21
N ARG A 456 3.64 -5.42 -13.58
CA ARG A 456 3.83 -5.44 -12.13
C ARG A 456 4.88 -4.39 -11.81
N ARG A 457 4.51 -3.31 -11.13
CA ARG A 457 5.38 -2.16 -10.85
C ARG A 457 5.79 -2.16 -9.39
N ALA A 458 7.08 -1.95 -9.13
CA ALA A 458 7.61 -1.82 -7.77
C ALA A 458 7.60 -0.38 -7.24
N PHE A 459 7.58 0.59 -8.15
CA PHE A 459 7.74 2.00 -7.87
C PHE A 459 6.44 2.74 -8.24
N ASP A 460 6.03 3.69 -7.40
CA ASP A 460 4.83 4.53 -7.62
C ASP A 460 5.06 5.66 -8.63
N GLU A 461 6.31 5.92 -9.02
CA GLU A 461 6.65 6.98 -9.97
C GLU A 461 5.95 6.80 -11.32
N ASN A 462 5.62 7.94 -11.93
CA ASN A 462 5.11 7.99 -13.27
C ASN A 462 6.13 7.42 -14.27
N LEU A 463 5.76 6.36 -14.99
CA LEU A 463 6.59 5.75 -16.05
C LEU A 463 6.31 6.35 -17.44
N TYR A 464 5.42 7.34 -17.54
CA TYR A 464 5.12 8.00 -18.82
C TYR A 464 6.38 8.62 -19.40
N CYS A 465 6.72 8.20 -20.61
CA CYS A 465 7.81 8.76 -21.38
C CYS A 465 7.33 10.02 -22.13
N GLU A 466 8.13 11.09 -22.15
CA GLU A 466 7.84 12.26 -22.99
C GLU A 466 7.84 11.91 -24.47
N SER A 467 8.78 11.04 -24.87
CA SER A 467 8.83 10.46 -26.21
C SER A 467 9.26 9.00 -26.18
N VAL A 468 8.82 8.24 -27.17
CA VAL A 468 9.25 6.86 -27.41
C VAL A 468 9.58 6.66 -28.87
N THR A 469 10.46 5.70 -29.17
CA THR A 469 10.75 5.28 -30.55
C THR A 469 10.28 3.85 -30.77
N VAL A 470 9.48 3.63 -31.80
CA VAL A 470 8.97 2.33 -32.23
C VAL A 470 9.77 1.87 -33.44
N SER A 471 10.22 0.62 -33.43
CA SER A 471 10.92 0.00 -34.57
C SER A 471 10.30 -1.34 -34.91
N LEU A 472 10.24 -1.66 -36.20
CA LEU A 472 9.91 -2.99 -36.68
C LEU A 472 11.19 -3.70 -37.17
N LYS A 473 11.35 -4.95 -36.73
CA LYS A 473 12.37 -5.86 -37.26
C LYS A 473 11.69 -7.08 -37.87
N GLN A 474 11.94 -7.29 -39.16
CA GLN A 474 11.57 -8.53 -39.85
C GLN A 474 12.59 -9.63 -39.53
N LEU A 475 12.12 -10.76 -39.02
CA LEU A 475 12.93 -11.95 -38.78
C LEU A 475 13.09 -12.76 -40.06
N LYS A 476 14.11 -13.64 -40.09
CA LYS A 476 14.41 -14.47 -41.28
C LYS A 476 13.29 -15.45 -41.65
N ASN A 477 12.44 -15.80 -40.69
CA ASN A 477 11.28 -16.67 -40.89
C ASN A 477 10.03 -15.91 -41.36
N GLY A 478 10.12 -14.59 -41.56
CA GLY A 478 8.98 -13.74 -41.95
C GLY A 478 8.18 -13.17 -40.80
N ASP A 479 8.53 -13.49 -39.55
CA ASP A 479 7.84 -12.94 -38.38
C ASP A 479 8.26 -11.49 -38.13
N GLU A 480 7.29 -10.68 -37.70
CA GLU A 480 7.52 -9.31 -37.27
C GLU A 480 7.84 -9.23 -35.78
N VAL A 481 8.80 -8.37 -35.43
CA VAL A 481 9.05 -7.98 -34.03
C VAL A 481 9.01 -6.47 -33.92
N TRP A 482 7.94 -5.97 -33.32
CA TRP A 482 7.76 -4.58 -32.98
C TRP A 482 8.39 -4.31 -31.62
N THR A 483 9.21 -3.26 -31.50
CA THR A 483 9.92 -2.90 -30.26
C THR A 483 9.72 -1.43 -29.93
N VAL A 484 9.48 -1.11 -28.65
CA VAL A 484 9.45 0.26 -28.13
C VAL A 484 10.72 0.53 -27.32
N TYR A 485 11.32 1.70 -27.54
CA TYR A 485 12.43 2.26 -26.78
C TYR A 485 12.02 3.59 -26.13
N ALA A 486 12.55 3.87 -24.94
CA ALA A 486 12.38 5.16 -24.28
C ALA A 486 13.17 6.25 -25.02
N GLY A 487 12.56 7.43 -25.17
CA GLY A 487 13.16 8.60 -25.82
C GLY A 487 13.30 8.48 -27.34
N ASP A 488 13.91 9.51 -27.91
CA ASP A 488 14.28 9.56 -29.32
C ASP A 488 15.57 8.76 -29.58
N GLN A 489 15.44 7.67 -30.34
CA GLN A 489 16.55 6.83 -30.80
C GLN A 489 16.95 7.12 -32.26
N LEU A 490 16.18 7.93 -32.98
CA LEU A 490 16.40 8.22 -34.40
C LEU A 490 17.47 9.31 -34.59
N SER A 491 17.53 10.29 -33.70
CA SER A 491 18.53 11.37 -33.75
C SER A 491 19.95 10.94 -33.37
N LYS A 492 20.12 9.76 -32.77
CA LYS A 492 21.42 9.24 -32.30
C LYS A 492 22.07 8.28 -33.29
N SER A 493 22.75 8.82 -34.30
CA SER A 493 23.73 8.13 -35.19
C SER A 493 23.45 6.67 -35.59
N GLY A 494 22.18 6.26 -35.72
CA GLY A 494 21.76 4.90 -36.13
C GLY A 494 22.05 3.76 -35.13
N ILE A 495 22.51 4.04 -33.89
CA ILE A 495 22.77 3.00 -32.88
C ILE A 495 21.63 3.04 -31.84
N THR A 496 20.68 2.11 -31.98
CA THR A 496 19.63 1.90 -30.98
C THR A 496 20.26 1.47 -29.65
N ASN A 497 20.04 2.25 -28.60
CA ASN A 497 20.56 1.91 -27.28
C ASN A 497 19.69 0.82 -26.65
N SER A 498 20.20 -0.42 -26.64
CA SER A 498 19.51 -1.57 -26.04
C SER A 498 19.11 -1.37 -24.57
N ALA A 499 19.82 -0.50 -23.82
CA ALA A 499 19.48 -0.17 -22.44
C ALA A 499 18.19 0.65 -22.30
N GLN A 500 17.73 1.29 -23.39
CA GLN A 500 16.48 2.06 -23.46
C GLN A 500 15.29 1.20 -23.92
N LYS A 501 15.49 -0.09 -24.21
CA LYS A 501 14.42 -0.98 -24.63
C LYS A 501 13.39 -1.14 -23.50
N ILE A 502 12.12 -0.89 -23.84
CA ILE A 502 11.00 -1.05 -22.93
C ILE A 502 10.42 -2.46 -23.05
N THR A 503 9.88 -2.79 -24.23
CA THR A 503 9.25 -4.08 -24.49
C THR A 503 9.23 -4.38 -26.00
N GLN A 504 8.78 -5.58 -26.37
CA GLN A 504 8.53 -5.98 -27.74
C GLN A 504 7.26 -6.85 -27.84
N ALA A 505 6.61 -6.85 -29.01
CA ALA A 505 5.48 -7.71 -29.33
C ALA A 505 5.53 -8.16 -30.80
N SER A 506 4.69 -9.12 -31.17
CA SER A 506 4.58 -9.61 -32.56
C SER A 506 3.83 -8.66 -33.48
N ASN A 507 3.04 -7.74 -32.92
CA ASN A 507 2.25 -6.78 -33.69
C ASN A 507 2.23 -5.40 -33.01
N ALA A 508 2.09 -4.35 -33.81
CA ALA A 508 2.08 -2.97 -33.32
C ALA A 508 0.91 -2.67 -32.38
N VAL A 509 -0.28 -3.24 -32.61
CA VAL A 509 -1.47 -2.93 -31.80
C VAL A 509 -1.29 -3.43 -30.37
N GLU A 510 -0.84 -4.67 -30.18
CA GLU A 510 -0.50 -5.25 -28.87
C GLU A 510 0.58 -4.45 -28.18
N LEU A 511 1.63 -4.06 -28.92
CA LEU A 511 2.73 -3.27 -28.38
C LEU A 511 2.23 -1.94 -27.81
N MET A 512 1.45 -1.20 -28.59
CA MET A 512 0.91 0.10 -28.17
C MET A 512 -0.11 -0.04 -27.04
N LEU A 513 -1.00 -1.03 -27.14
CA LEU A 513 -2.00 -1.34 -26.12
C LEU A 513 -1.35 -1.67 -24.78
N TRP A 514 -0.36 -2.55 -24.77
CA TRP A 514 0.37 -2.88 -23.56
C TRP A 514 1.08 -1.66 -22.96
N CYS A 515 1.69 -0.81 -23.79
CA CYS A 515 2.36 0.42 -23.32
C CYS A 515 1.37 1.42 -22.70
N VAL A 516 0.18 1.58 -23.28
CA VAL A 516 -0.89 2.41 -22.71
C VAL A 516 -1.36 1.81 -21.39
N CYS A 517 -1.81 0.56 -21.37
CA CYS A 517 -2.29 -0.11 -20.15
C CYS A 517 -1.25 -0.15 -19.02
N SER A 518 0.04 -0.18 -19.37
CA SER A 518 1.17 -0.19 -18.41
C SER A 518 1.59 1.21 -17.92
N ARG A 519 0.92 2.28 -18.36
CA ARG A 519 1.25 3.69 -18.03
C ARG A 519 2.65 4.11 -18.49
N ILE A 520 3.05 3.67 -19.67
CA ILE A 520 4.36 4.01 -20.28
C ILE A 520 4.19 5.11 -21.33
N ILE A 521 3.07 5.08 -22.04
CA ILE A 521 2.71 6.10 -23.03
C ILE A 521 1.27 6.54 -22.82
N ASP A 522 0.97 7.80 -23.13
CA ASP A 522 -0.38 8.35 -23.17
C ASP A 522 -0.55 9.29 -24.38
N ALA A 523 -1.69 9.96 -24.48
CA ALA A 523 -1.97 10.91 -25.55
C ALA A 523 -1.03 12.14 -25.59
N LYS A 524 -0.18 12.35 -24.57
CA LYS A 524 0.83 13.42 -24.52
C LYS A 524 2.22 12.91 -24.93
N THR A 525 2.45 11.60 -24.95
CA THR A 525 3.72 11.01 -25.40
C THR A 525 3.90 11.20 -26.91
N ARG A 526 5.06 11.72 -27.31
CA ARG A 526 5.45 11.75 -28.72
C ARG A 526 5.93 10.36 -29.17
N VAL A 527 5.16 9.70 -30.03
CA VAL A 527 5.54 8.42 -30.62
C VAL A 527 6.28 8.66 -31.93
N LEU A 528 7.55 8.25 -31.98
CA LEU A 528 8.40 8.28 -33.17
C LEU A 528 8.44 6.89 -33.80
N LEU A 529 8.48 6.83 -35.12
CA LEU A 529 8.55 5.57 -35.87
C LEU A 529 9.83 5.49 -36.71
N ASP A 530 10.59 4.41 -36.56
CA ASP A 530 11.74 4.10 -37.40
C ASP A 530 11.31 3.85 -38.86
N TYR A 531 12.19 4.15 -39.82
CA TYR A 531 11.88 4.23 -41.25
C TYR A 531 11.40 2.91 -41.88
N ASN A 532 11.65 1.76 -41.24
CA ASN A 532 11.27 0.44 -41.73
C ASN A 532 10.00 -0.09 -41.05
N SER A 533 8.84 0.56 -41.24
CA SER A 533 7.60 0.27 -40.52
C SER A 533 6.49 -0.45 -41.29
N GLY A 534 6.78 -0.93 -42.51
CA GLY A 534 5.77 -1.57 -43.36
C GLY A 534 4.67 -0.59 -43.78
N GLU A 535 3.40 -0.98 -43.60
CA GLU A 535 2.21 -0.18 -43.99
C GLU A 535 1.69 0.74 -42.89
N ILE A 536 2.30 0.69 -41.69
CA ILE A 536 1.90 1.50 -40.53
C ILE A 536 2.71 2.80 -40.54
N SER A 537 2.02 3.94 -40.45
CA SER A 537 2.64 5.25 -40.34
C SER A 537 2.74 5.73 -38.88
N GLU A 538 3.59 6.73 -38.64
CA GLU A 538 3.70 7.38 -37.34
C GLU A 538 2.36 8.02 -36.91
N LEU A 539 1.60 8.58 -37.86
CA LEU A 539 0.27 9.14 -37.61
C LEU A 539 -0.69 8.07 -37.09
N ASP A 540 -0.67 6.87 -37.67
CA ASP A 540 -1.55 5.77 -37.24
C ASP A 540 -1.28 5.35 -35.80
N LEU A 541 0.00 5.29 -35.40
CA LEU A 541 0.38 4.98 -34.01
C LEU A 541 -0.06 6.09 -33.04
N ASN A 542 0.09 7.35 -33.42
CA ASN A 542 -0.34 8.48 -32.59
C ASN A 542 -1.86 8.55 -32.44
N ASP A 543 -2.61 8.32 -33.51
CA ASP A 543 -4.09 8.24 -33.47
C ASP A 543 -4.55 7.04 -32.64
N LEU A 544 -3.90 5.88 -32.79
CA LEU A 544 -4.15 4.69 -31.98
C LEU A 544 -3.93 4.99 -30.48
N VAL A 545 -2.80 5.58 -30.09
CA VAL A 545 -2.53 5.92 -28.68
C VAL A 545 -3.58 6.86 -28.12
N ARG A 546 -4.06 7.83 -28.90
CA ARG A 546 -5.13 8.74 -28.48
C ARG A 546 -6.43 8.00 -28.19
N HIS A 547 -6.83 7.08 -29.07
CA HIS A 547 -8.04 6.28 -28.87
C HIS A 547 -7.89 5.30 -27.70
N LEU A 548 -6.77 4.59 -27.61
CA LEU A 548 -6.48 3.68 -26.50
C LEU A 548 -6.48 4.41 -25.16
N SER A 549 -5.83 5.57 -25.07
CA SER A 549 -5.80 6.36 -23.83
C SER A 549 -7.19 6.83 -23.38
N LYS A 550 -8.09 7.08 -24.34
CA LYS A 550 -9.45 7.56 -24.07
C LYS A 550 -10.42 6.44 -23.71
N TYR A 551 -10.41 5.35 -24.47
CA TYR A 551 -11.43 4.30 -24.37
C TYR A 551 -10.96 3.06 -23.60
N PHE A 552 -9.66 2.87 -23.45
CA PHE A 552 -9.04 1.76 -22.72
C PHE A 552 -7.98 2.27 -21.72
N PRO A 553 -8.37 3.17 -20.79
CA PRO A 553 -7.43 3.77 -19.86
C PRO A 553 -6.81 2.73 -18.90
N PRO A 554 -5.64 3.03 -18.32
CA PRO A 554 -4.96 2.14 -17.39
C PRO A 554 -5.79 1.82 -16.14
N VAL A 555 -6.00 0.54 -15.85
CA VAL A 555 -6.80 0.08 -14.71
C VAL A 555 -5.96 -0.03 -13.43
N LYS A 556 -6.46 0.49 -12.31
CA LYS A 556 -5.94 0.22 -10.96
C LYS A 556 -6.79 -0.89 -10.31
N VAL A 557 -6.29 -2.13 -10.31
CA VAL A 557 -7.03 -3.32 -9.87
C VAL A 557 -7.53 -3.21 -8.43
N THR A 558 -6.76 -2.57 -7.55
CA THR A 558 -7.14 -2.36 -6.14
C THR A 558 -8.29 -1.38 -5.95
N ALA A 559 -8.54 -0.50 -6.93
CA ALA A 559 -9.64 0.46 -6.94
C ALA A 559 -10.91 -0.07 -7.64
N LEU A 560 -10.90 -1.32 -8.11
CA LEU A 560 -12.09 -1.91 -8.74
C LEU A 560 -13.25 -2.02 -7.72
N PRO A 561 -14.49 -1.68 -8.12
CA PRO A 561 -15.66 -1.77 -7.26
C PRO A 561 -15.87 -3.20 -6.72
N ARG A 562 -16.19 -3.31 -5.43
CA ARG A 562 -16.45 -4.59 -4.78
C ARG A 562 -17.59 -5.36 -5.45
N ASN A 563 -18.65 -4.66 -5.87
CA ASN A 563 -19.81 -5.27 -6.51
C ASN A 563 -19.48 -5.90 -7.87
N ASP A 564 -18.64 -5.24 -8.68
CA ASP A 564 -18.17 -5.78 -9.97
C ASP A 564 -17.37 -7.05 -9.76
N LEU A 565 -16.54 -7.08 -8.72
CA LEU A 565 -15.78 -8.26 -8.32
C LEU A 565 -16.60 -9.32 -7.62
N LEU A 566 -17.87 -9.09 -7.25
CA LEU A 566 -18.79 -10.12 -6.76
C LEU A 566 -19.67 -10.67 -7.89
N ALA A 567 -19.99 -9.86 -8.88
CA ALA A 567 -20.70 -10.28 -10.09
C ALA A 567 -19.80 -11.08 -11.07
N PRO A 568 -20.37 -11.89 -11.97
CA PRO A 568 -19.66 -12.42 -13.13
C PRO A 568 -19.03 -11.31 -13.97
N SER A 569 -17.88 -11.59 -14.59
CA SER A 569 -17.19 -10.66 -15.48
C SER A 569 -18.06 -10.36 -16.70
N THR A 570 -18.23 -9.08 -17.04
CA THR A 570 -18.96 -8.61 -18.22
C THR A 570 -18.09 -7.67 -19.05
N ILE A 571 -18.34 -7.56 -20.35
CA ILE A 571 -17.62 -6.62 -21.21
C ILE A 571 -18.13 -5.19 -20.94
N THR A 572 -17.20 -4.24 -20.75
CA THR A 572 -17.51 -2.84 -20.44
C THR A 572 -17.23 -1.89 -21.59
N ALA A 573 -16.36 -2.25 -22.53
CA ALA A 573 -16.10 -1.51 -23.76
C ALA A 573 -15.49 -2.44 -24.81
N CYS A 574 -15.76 -2.18 -26.09
CA CYS A 574 -15.23 -2.93 -27.22
C CYS A 574 -14.76 -1.98 -28.34
N MET A 575 -13.65 -2.30 -29.00
CA MET A 575 -13.15 -1.56 -30.16
C MET A 575 -12.61 -2.50 -31.24
N ALA A 576 -13.10 -2.35 -32.46
CA ALA A 576 -12.57 -3.02 -33.65
C ALA A 576 -11.60 -2.09 -34.39
N LEU A 577 -10.37 -2.54 -34.62
CA LEU A 577 -9.43 -1.93 -35.55
C LEU A 577 -9.50 -2.68 -36.87
N VAL A 578 -9.90 -1.99 -37.93
CA VAL A 578 -10.07 -2.59 -39.25
C VAL A 578 -8.96 -2.11 -40.17
N ASN A 579 -8.27 -3.07 -40.80
CA ASN A 579 -7.19 -2.82 -41.75
C ASN A 579 -6.00 -2.00 -41.21
N PHE A 580 -5.73 -2.07 -39.90
CA PHE A 580 -4.64 -1.31 -39.28
C PHE A 580 -3.25 -1.57 -39.92
N PRO A 581 -2.77 -2.83 -40.01
CA PRO A 581 -1.51 -3.15 -40.69
C PRO A 581 -1.67 -3.39 -42.21
N THR A 582 -2.83 -3.07 -42.80
CA THR A 582 -3.13 -3.40 -44.21
C THR A 582 -2.71 -2.27 -45.14
N ASN A 583 -2.24 -2.63 -46.33
CA ASN A 583 -1.94 -1.68 -47.40
C ASN A 583 -3.14 -0.77 -47.71
N ARG A 584 -2.90 0.55 -47.74
CA ARG A 584 -3.96 1.59 -47.86
C ARG A 584 -4.71 1.59 -49.20
N GLN A 585 -4.22 0.87 -50.21
CA GLN A 585 -4.90 0.74 -51.51
C GLN A 585 -6.00 -0.33 -51.51
N LYS A 586 -6.01 -1.23 -50.52
CA LYS A 586 -7.06 -2.25 -50.38
C LYS A 586 -8.37 -1.58 -49.95
N SER A 587 -9.46 -1.96 -50.61
CA SER A 587 -10.79 -1.41 -50.37
C SER A 587 -11.74 -2.37 -49.66
N SER A 588 -11.30 -3.62 -49.47
CA SER A 588 -11.98 -4.69 -48.74
C SER A 588 -11.52 -4.77 -47.29
N VAL A 589 -12.35 -5.32 -46.41
CA VAL A 589 -11.95 -5.66 -45.04
C VAL A 589 -11.03 -6.88 -45.11
N GLU A 590 -9.76 -6.72 -44.75
CA GLU A 590 -8.74 -7.77 -44.79
C GLU A 590 -8.38 -8.28 -43.40
N HIS A 591 -8.18 -7.35 -42.46
CA HIS A 591 -7.73 -7.63 -41.11
C HIS A 591 -8.63 -6.95 -40.09
N ILE A 592 -9.10 -7.70 -39.10
CA ILE A 592 -9.85 -7.18 -37.95
C ILE A 592 -9.09 -7.58 -36.69
N CYS A 593 -8.91 -6.58 -35.83
CA CYS A 593 -8.39 -6.74 -34.47
C CYS A 593 -9.43 -6.20 -33.50
N VAL A 594 -9.77 -6.93 -32.45
CA VAL A 594 -10.77 -6.49 -31.46
C VAL A 594 -10.11 -6.35 -30.10
N ILE A 595 -10.33 -5.21 -29.46
CA ILE A 595 -9.93 -4.90 -28.10
C ILE A 595 -11.19 -4.83 -27.26
N TYR A 596 -11.21 -5.48 -26.10
CA TYR A 596 -12.29 -5.25 -25.13
C TYR A 596 -11.76 -5.24 -23.70
N THR A 597 -12.49 -4.56 -22.82
CA THR A 597 -12.26 -4.55 -21.37
C THR A 597 -13.42 -5.18 -20.62
N THR A 598 -13.13 -5.69 -19.42
CA THR A 598 -14.16 -6.28 -18.55
C THR A 598 -14.38 -5.49 -17.27
N SER A 599 -15.51 -5.76 -16.60
CA SER A 599 -15.83 -5.24 -15.26
C SER A 599 -14.81 -5.65 -14.19
N TRP A 600 -14.07 -6.74 -14.41
CA TRP A 600 -12.94 -7.13 -13.56
C TRP A 600 -11.64 -6.41 -13.91
N GLY A 601 -11.67 -5.47 -14.86
CA GLY A 601 -10.53 -4.65 -15.24
C GLY A 601 -9.52 -5.31 -16.17
N GLU A 602 -9.86 -6.44 -16.79
CA GLU A 602 -8.98 -7.13 -17.74
C GLU A 602 -9.15 -6.57 -19.15
N THR A 603 -8.06 -6.46 -19.89
CA THR A 603 -8.06 -6.06 -21.31
C THR A 603 -7.62 -7.23 -22.18
N PHE A 604 -8.34 -7.48 -23.27
CA PHE A 604 -8.05 -8.55 -24.22
C PHE A 604 -7.83 -7.98 -25.63
N LEU A 605 -7.01 -8.68 -26.42
CA LEU A 605 -6.70 -8.37 -27.81
C LEU A 605 -6.82 -9.65 -28.65
N LEU A 606 -7.78 -9.66 -29.58
CA LEU A 606 -8.05 -10.79 -30.45
C LEU A 606 -7.93 -10.39 -31.92
N HIS A 607 -7.59 -11.35 -32.76
CA HIS A 607 -7.42 -11.17 -34.20
C HIS A 607 -8.34 -12.13 -34.95
N GLY A 608 -8.94 -11.67 -36.05
CA GLY A 608 -9.78 -12.49 -36.92
C GLY A 608 -11.16 -11.88 -37.18
N ARG A 609 -11.82 -12.35 -38.25
CA ARG A 609 -13.15 -11.86 -38.65
C ARG A 609 -14.26 -12.42 -37.76
N ASP A 610 -14.13 -13.67 -37.35
CA ASP A 610 -15.15 -14.37 -36.55
C ASP A 610 -15.14 -13.96 -35.06
N VAL A 611 -14.19 -13.10 -34.64
CA VAL A 611 -14.05 -12.66 -33.25
C VAL A 611 -15.31 -11.96 -32.75
N LEU A 612 -15.92 -11.11 -33.58
CA LEU A 612 -17.12 -10.36 -33.20
C LEU A 612 -18.34 -11.27 -33.07
N ASP A 613 -18.44 -12.32 -33.90
CA ASP A 613 -19.50 -13.33 -33.77
C ASP A 613 -19.35 -14.13 -32.48
N ASN A 614 -18.11 -14.52 -32.13
CA ASN A 614 -17.82 -15.22 -30.88
C ASN A 614 -18.12 -14.37 -29.64
N LEU A 615 -17.95 -13.05 -29.72
CA LEU A 615 -18.22 -12.12 -28.61
C LEU A 615 -19.67 -11.60 -28.59
N TRP A 616 -20.50 -11.93 -29.59
CA TRP A 616 -21.83 -11.34 -29.75
C TRP A 616 -22.71 -11.54 -28.51
N LEU A 617 -22.79 -12.77 -27.97
CA LEU A 617 -23.57 -13.02 -26.75
C LEU A 617 -23.06 -12.22 -25.55
N ASP A 618 -21.74 -12.17 -25.35
CA ASP A 618 -21.13 -11.48 -24.22
C ASP A 618 -21.29 -9.95 -24.30
N LEU A 619 -21.39 -9.40 -25.51
CA LEU A 619 -21.68 -7.99 -25.76
C LEU A 619 -23.17 -7.64 -25.58
N GLN A 620 -24.07 -8.63 -25.67
CA GLN A 620 -25.52 -8.43 -25.45
C GLN A 620 -25.97 -8.69 -24.00
N GLN A 621 -25.15 -9.39 -23.20
CA GLN A 621 -25.46 -9.66 -21.79
C GLN A 621 -25.63 -8.41 -20.91
N PRO A 622 -24.77 -7.36 -21.02
CA PRO A 622 -24.90 -6.16 -20.20
C PRO A 622 -26.12 -5.32 -20.58
N SER A 623 -26.78 -4.72 -19.59
CA SER A 623 -27.87 -3.77 -19.80
C SER A 623 -27.58 -2.46 -19.06
N PRO A 624 -27.33 -1.34 -19.78
CA PRO A 624 -27.29 -1.21 -21.24
C PRO A 624 -26.08 -1.94 -21.88
N PRO A 625 -26.12 -2.26 -23.19
CA PRO A 625 -24.98 -2.82 -23.91
C PRO A 625 -23.74 -1.92 -23.81
N PRO A 626 -22.52 -2.50 -23.81
CA PRO A 626 -21.30 -1.73 -23.72
C PRO A 626 -21.06 -0.91 -25.00
N PRO A 627 -20.40 0.25 -24.89
CA PRO A 627 -20.03 1.03 -26.06
C PRO A 627 -19.06 0.25 -26.96
N CYS A 628 -19.37 0.25 -28.26
CA CYS A 628 -18.59 -0.39 -29.31
C CYS A 628 -18.04 0.67 -30.28
N TYR A 629 -16.74 0.66 -30.54
CA TYR A 629 -16.03 1.65 -31.37
C TYR A 629 -15.32 1.00 -32.55
N VAL A 630 -15.31 1.65 -33.70
CA VAL A 630 -14.55 1.17 -34.86
C VAL A 630 -13.51 2.21 -35.25
N PHE A 631 -12.28 1.75 -35.44
CA PHE A 631 -11.18 2.57 -35.91
C PHE A 631 -10.65 2.01 -37.22
N VAL A 632 -10.67 2.85 -38.26
CA VAL A 632 -10.10 2.55 -39.57
C VAL A 632 -9.04 3.61 -39.84
N PRO A 633 -7.78 3.23 -40.14
CA PRO A 633 -6.74 4.20 -40.47
C PRO A 633 -7.16 5.18 -41.56
N ARG A 634 -6.65 6.40 -41.50
CA ARG A 634 -6.94 7.43 -42.51
C ARG A 634 -6.41 7.00 -43.87
N GLY A 635 -7.23 7.16 -44.90
CA GLY A 635 -6.88 6.79 -46.26
C GLY A 635 -8.04 6.96 -47.22
N SER A 636 -7.76 6.90 -48.53
CA SER A 636 -8.78 7.08 -49.58
C SER A 636 -9.89 6.03 -49.56
N GLN A 637 -9.63 4.85 -48.99
CA GLN A 637 -10.60 3.75 -48.88
C GLN A 637 -11.33 3.66 -47.54
N GLN A 638 -11.08 4.58 -46.58
CA GLN A 638 -11.58 4.49 -45.21
C GLN A 638 -13.10 4.33 -45.13
N ALA A 639 -13.85 5.15 -45.87
CA ALA A 639 -15.32 5.11 -45.87
C ALA A 639 -15.87 3.79 -46.43
N ARG A 640 -15.21 3.21 -47.43
CA ARG A 640 -15.62 1.94 -48.05
C ARG A 640 -15.36 0.76 -47.13
N ILE A 641 -14.17 0.72 -46.52
CA ILE A 641 -13.80 -0.31 -45.53
C ILE A 641 -14.75 -0.26 -44.33
N HIS A 642 -15.07 0.95 -43.85
CA HIS A 642 -16.04 1.13 -42.76
C HIS A 642 -17.44 0.64 -43.14
N GLY A 643 -17.92 0.96 -44.35
CA GLY A 643 -19.21 0.47 -44.85
C GLY A 643 -19.28 -1.05 -44.89
N GLU A 644 -18.27 -1.71 -45.47
CA GLU A 644 -18.20 -3.18 -45.53
C GLU A 644 -18.14 -3.82 -44.14
N PHE A 645 -17.42 -3.20 -43.19
CA PHE A 645 -17.38 -3.67 -41.80
C PHE A 645 -18.75 -3.59 -41.12
N ILE A 646 -19.48 -2.48 -41.29
CA ILE A 646 -20.82 -2.30 -40.71
C ILE A 646 -21.81 -3.30 -41.33
N ASP A 647 -21.77 -3.49 -42.65
CA ASP A 647 -22.68 -4.42 -43.35
C ASP A 647 -22.49 -5.89 -42.92
N THR A 648 -21.29 -6.24 -42.46
CA THR A 648 -20.93 -7.59 -42.02
C THR A 648 -21.05 -7.80 -40.52
N THR A 649 -21.29 -6.74 -39.74
CA THR A 649 -21.30 -6.81 -38.27
C THR A 649 -22.71 -6.53 -37.73
N PRO A 650 -23.34 -7.46 -37.00
CA PRO A 650 -24.71 -7.30 -36.50
C PRO A 650 -24.84 -6.30 -35.33
N MET A 651 -23.75 -5.62 -34.96
CA MET A 651 -23.64 -4.74 -33.80
C MET A 651 -23.39 -3.29 -34.24
N SER A 652 -23.90 -2.34 -33.45
CA SER A 652 -23.69 -0.91 -33.72
C SER A 652 -22.32 -0.46 -33.24
N PHE A 653 -21.50 0.06 -34.15
CA PHE A 653 -20.16 0.57 -33.86
C PHE A 653 -20.07 2.08 -34.17
N LEU A 654 -19.50 2.85 -33.24
CA LEU A 654 -19.22 4.27 -33.44
C LEU A 654 -17.84 4.45 -34.10
N LEU A 655 -17.82 5.08 -35.28
CA LEU A 655 -16.57 5.41 -35.99
C LEU A 655 -15.74 6.43 -35.21
N LEU A 656 -14.46 6.12 -35.02
CA LEU A 656 -13.45 7.00 -34.45
C LEU A 656 -12.66 7.70 -35.57
N HIS A 657 -12.36 8.99 -35.37
CA HIS A 657 -11.70 9.88 -36.35
C HIS A 657 -10.30 10.33 -35.92
#